data_AF-A0A9E1VVX0-F1
#
_entry.id   AF-A0A9E1VVX0-F1
#
_cell.length_a   1.000
_cell.length_b   1.000
_cell.length_c   1.000
_cell.angle_alpha   90.00
_cell.angle_beta   90.00
_cell.angle_gamma   90.00
#
_symmetry.space_group_name_H-M   'P 1'
#
loop_
_entity.id
_entity.type
_entity.pdbx_description
1 polymer ?
#
loop_
_entity_poly.entity_id
_entity_poly.type
_entity_poly.pdbx_seq_one_letter_code
_entity_poly.pdbx_strand_id
1 'polypeptide(L)'
;MPSTQRIWNLSCTSKSALLQALQARDFSLNDAGKHLDYRIAILASTNDELRDHCDRAIALVRETSADRLNASNRIFFGHCPATSPPGRLAFVFPGYGAHYPDMFSGLYTAFPFVKDWFENLSSAHRTAFRANPLLFANTDKRETALTSGELVTATLVMNLALFKLINALGIGCDCAVGHSHGENAALASAGMLADPGALFDTVRKIVARAAGRTTPRQMLAMRSIPEQEIQPPLYLALDNCPSQIIASGPVDAIAKKEQQLRNAGELSFRLDQVTEPVHTPDFPLDLETLTAFYQPIKMCAPTHPVYCCQTKGPFPERQEQVIDLLARQWREPVRFRETIKAMHHDGVRTFVEVGPAGRLSGFIRDTLRGADAITLATDLEKQTAMAQIQVVVARLFSMGYPVDPDHIMLNPGVTDAGEQPTDQPAKPGIQEKWHVGQRQIQNDILHLVAELLDASGSTLIDPDLGFFALGMSSLDVIALVDRLSEQLGEEVPYTTAFDHPTPRLLARFLDSGDGPESAGRIESVTPQRSDDPVAIIGMACRFPGDAYTPERFWTLLTQGVDAIGASPTDRWDNRRYPNENPKSTVSYGGFLRDVKTFDAAFFNLSPREAITLDPQQRLLLEVTWEALENAAIPPSDLNGGAAGVFIGISSRDYAERLSPAERIRQTGYIATGNAPSAGAGRISHFLGTTGPSLAIDTACSSSLVAVDLACRSLVDGDSNLAIAGGVNLILSPELTGYLESANALAADGHCKTFDASADGYVRSEGCGILILKRLSDAIAQGDPVLALIRGSATNHTGHSSGLTVPNSRSQEKLIRHALARSGIEPEDIDYVEAHGTGTQLGDPIELNALSAVFSGLTSLPIASVKTNIGHLEAAAGVAGLMKLVLQLQHRQIAPHLNLDTPTPALNWEQTPFEVPLKLGSWPERG
;
A
#
# COMPACT_ATOMS: atom_id res chain seq x y z
N MET A 1 -18.95 6.31 -8.77
CA MET A 1 -19.35 7.68 -8.38
C MET A 1 -18.25 8.62 -8.87
N PRO A 2 -18.55 9.78 -9.49
CA PRO A 2 -17.53 10.78 -9.72
C PRO A 2 -16.88 11.14 -8.37
N SER A 3 -15.56 11.28 -8.36
CA SER A 3 -14.81 11.71 -7.17
C SER A 3 -15.46 12.97 -6.60
N THR A 4 -15.81 12.97 -5.30
CA THR A 4 -16.26 14.17 -4.56
C THR A 4 -15.07 14.94 -3.96
N GLN A 5 -13.85 14.57 -4.34
CA GLN A 5 -12.61 15.15 -3.82
C GLN A 5 -12.34 16.51 -4.46
N ARG A 6 -12.02 17.52 -3.66
CA ARG A 6 -11.68 18.88 -4.09
C ARG A 6 -10.22 19.21 -3.72
N ILE A 7 -9.58 20.03 -4.54
CA ILE A 7 -8.27 20.63 -4.23
C ILE A 7 -8.50 21.92 -3.44
N TRP A 8 -7.85 22.01 -2.28
CA TRP A 8 -7.83 23.20 -1.44
C TRP A 8 -6.40 23.72 -1.41
N ASN A 9 -6.14 24.83 -2.10
CA ASN A 9 -4.80 25.39 -2.27
C ASN A 9 -4.64 26.73 -1.57
N LEU A 10 -3.44 26.95 -1.04
CA LEU A 10 -3.00 28.23 -0.49
C LEU A 10 -1.61 28.55 -1.00
N SER A 11 -1.36 29.84 -1.19
CA SER A 11 -0.04 30.36 -1.47
C SER A 11 0.20 31.67 -0.72
N CYS A 12 1.38 31.81 -0.12
CA CYS A 12 1.71 32.92 0.79
C CYS A 12 3.17 33.36 0.63
N THR A 13 3.45 34.64 0.91
CA THR A 13 4.82 35.19 0.91
C THR A 13 5.66 34.79 2.11
N SER A 14 5.04 34.27 3.18
CA SER A 14 5.75 33.83 4.38
C SER A 14 5.12 32.59 4.99
N LYS A 15 5.97 31.78 5.64
CA LYS A 15 5.57 30.61 6.41
C LYS A 15 4.52 30.95 7.47
N SER A 16 4.67 32.11 8.14
CA SER A 16 3.73 32.57 9.16
C SER A 16 2.36 32.91 8.59
N ALA A 17 2.29 33.56 7.43
CA ALA A 17 1.03 33.85 6.75
C ALA A 17 0.33 32.56 6.29
N LEU A 18 1.10 31.59 5.77
CA LEU A 18 0.55 30.29 5.39
C LEU A 18 -0.07 29.56 6.59
N LEU A 19 0.63 29.55 7.73
CA LEU A 19 0.14 28.93 8.96
C LEU A 19 -1.12 29.62 9.48
N GLN A 20 -1.20 30.96 9.42
CA GLN A 20 -2.40 31.69 9.82
C GLN A 20 -3.59 31.37 8.90
N ALA A 21 -3.38 31.32 7.59
CA ALA A 21 -4.41 30.96 6.62
C ALA A 21 -4.91 29.52 6.81
N LEU A 22 -4.01 28.56 7.05
CA LEU A 22 -4.37 27.17 7.35
C LEU A 22 -5.14 27.05 8.67
N GLN A 23 -4.72 27.77 9.71
CA GLN A 23 -5.45 27.82 10.99
C GLN A 23 -6.85 28.37 10.81
N ALA A 24 -6.97 29.42 9.99
CA ALA A 24 -8.24 30.03 9.66
C ALA A 24 -9.11 29.22 8.70
N ARG A 25 -8.52 28.19 8.07
CA ARG A 25 -9.08 27.44 6.94
C ARG A 25 -9.56 28.39 5.84
N ASP A 26 -8.88 29.52 5.70
CA ASP A 26 -9.25 30.57 4.77
C ASP A 26 -8.54 30.35 3.43
N PHE A 27 -9.12 29.45 2.64
CA PHE A 27 -8.70 29.16 1.26
C PHE A 27 -9.11 30.24 0.25
N SER A 28 -9.70 31.37 0.69
CA SER A 28 -9.98 32.51 -0.19
C SER A 28 -8.72 33.36 -0.45
N LEU A 29 -7.68 33.16 0.35
CA LEU A 29 -6.38 33.83 0.25
C LEU A 29 -5.50 33.21 -0.85
N ASN A 30 -5.91 33.40 -2.10
CA ASN A 30 -5.01 33.29 -3.24
C ASN A 30 -4.65 34.71 -3.67
N ASP A 31 -3.42 35.15 -3.35
CA ASP A 31 -2.92 36.47 -3.77
C ASP A 31 -2.63 36.40 -5.29
N ALA A 32 -3.69 36.53 -6.09
CA ALA A 32 -3.81 36.17 -7.51
C ALA A 32 -2.96 37.00 -8.49
N GLY A 33 -1.75 37.38 -8.10
CA GLY A 33 -0.83 38.15 -8.94
C GLY A 33 0.52 38.53 -8.32
N LYS A 34 0.94 37.93 -7.20
CA LYS A 34 2.28 38.19 -6.60
C LYS A 34 3.11 36.91 -6.52
N HIS A 35 4.44 37.04 -6.55
CA HIS A 35 5.35 35.91 -6.28
C HIS A 35 5.16 35.44 -4.83
N LEU A 36 4.79 34.18 -4.65
CA LEU A 36 4.48 33.57 -3.35
C LEU A 36 5.40 32.37 -3.11
N ASP A 37 6.18 32.47 -2.05
CA ASP A 37 7.28 31.56 -1.73
C ASP A 37 6.79 30.26 -1.09
N TYR A 38 5.65 30.24 -0.39
CA TYR A 38 5.14 29.06 0.28
C TYR A 38 3.83 28.60 -0.35
N ARG A 39 3.76 27.35 -0.77
CA ARG A 39 2.61 26.78 -1.49
C ARG A 39 2.17 25.49 -0.84
N ILE A 40 0.87 25.33 -0.64
CA ILE A 40 0.28 24.09 -0.16
C ILE A 40 -0.99 23.75 -0.93
N ALA A 41 -1.16 22.48 -1.27
CA ALA A 41 -2.41 21.94 -1.79
C ALA A 41 -2.85 20.76 -0.92
N ILE A 42 -4.13 20.70 -0.59
CA ILE A 42 -4.75 19.69 0.25
C ILE A 42 -5.89 19.07 -0.54
N LEU A 43 -5.90 17.76 -0.72
CA LEU A 43 -7.03 17.06 -1.31
C LEU A 43 -7.94 16.55 -0.19
N ALA A 44 -9.20 16.97 -0.20
CA ALA A 44 -10.20 16.54 0.78
C ALA A 44 -11.59 16.41 0.12
N SER A 45 -12.37 15.44 0.57
CA SER A 45 -13.69 15.10 0.05
C SER A 45 -14.82 15.66 0.92
N THR A 46 -14.53 16.01 2.17
CA THR A 46 -15.47 16.59 3.13
C THR A 46 -14.81 17.74 3.91
N ASN A 47 -15.63 18.60 4.53
CA ASN A 47 -15.13 19.69 5.40
C ASN A 47 -14.43 19.17 6.66
N ASP A 48 -14.80 17.99 7.16
CA ASP A 48 -14.14 17.37 8.32
C ASP A 48 -12.79 16.75 7.92
N GLU A 49 -12.70 16.11 6.74
CA GLU A 49 -11.42 15.65 6.17
C GLU A 49 -10.49 16.86 5.92
N LEU A 50 -11.03 17.97 5.41
CA LEU A 50 -10.26 19.20 5.24
C LEU A 50 -9.73 19.74 6.57
N ARG A 51 -10.53 19.72 7.64
CA ARG A 51 -10.11 20.19 8.97
C ARG A 51 -8.93 19.38 9.48
N ASP A 52 -9.05 18.06 9.47
CA ASP A 52 -7.96 17.15 9.86
C ASP A 52 -6.70 17.39 9.02
N HIS A 53 -6.87 17.54 7.70
CA HIS A 53 -5.76 17.78 6.80
C HIS A 53 -5.09 19.14 7.05
N CYS A 54 -5.84 20.17 7.44
CA CYS A 54 -5.29 21.47 7.82
C CYS A 54 -4.48 21.39 9.11
N ASP A 55 -4.98 20.67 10.12
CA ASP A 55 -4.28 20.50 11.39
C ASP A 55 -2.95 19.75 11.19
N ARG A 56 -2.97 18.69 10.37
CA ARG A 56 -1.75 17.97 9.93
C ARG A 56 -0.83 18.86 9.10
N ALA A 57 -1.37 19.65 8.17
CA ALA A 57 -0.59 20.60 7.39
C ALA A 57 0.09 21.68 8.25
N ILE A 58 -0.55 22.15 9.32
CA ILE A 58 0.02 23.12 10.26
C ILE A 58 1.21 22.51 11.00
N ALA A 59 1.07 21.27 11.50
CA ALA A 59 2.16 20.55 12.13
C ALA A 59 3.34 20.39 11.15
N LEU A 60 3.03 19.91 9.95
CA LEU A 60 3.98 19.70 8.86
C LEU A 60 4.77 20.96 8.51
N VAL A 61 4.05 22.07 8.26
CA VAL A 61 4.67 23.34 7.90
C VAL A 61 5.54 23.82 9.06
N ARG A 62 5.10 23.76 10.31
CA ARG A 62 5.87 24.22 11.49
C ARG A 62 7.20 23.49 11.63
N GLU A 63 7.20 22.17 11.54
CA GLU A 63 8.36 21.30 11.77
C GLU A 63 9.41 21.38 10.64
N THR A 64 8.99 21.72 9.42
CA THR A 64 9.88 21.66 8.25
C THR A 64 10.68 22.95 8.03
N SER A 65 12.02 22.85 7.98
CA SER A 65 12.93 23.88 7.47
C SER A 65 13.32 23.59 6.02
N ALA A 66 12.40 23.91 5.10
CA ALA A 66 12.55 23.91 3.64
C ALA A 66 12.85 22.56 2.93
N ASP A 67 11.99 22.30 1.94
CA ASP A 67 12.10 21.41 0.79
C ASP A 67 11.95 19.89 0.95
N ARG A 68 10.78 19.42 0.44
CA ARG A 68 10.45 18.09 -0.11
C ARG A 68 9.87 17.07 0.85
N LEU A 69 8.59 17.27 1.20
CA LEU A 69 7.72 16.19 1.64
C LEU A 69 7.04 15.52 0.44
N ASN A 70 7.04 14.19 0.38
CA ASN A 70 6.20 13.39 -0.52
C ASN A 70 5.00 12.88 0.29
N ALA A 71 3.80 13.10 -0.25
CA ALA A 71 2.54 13.04 0.49
C ALA A 71 1.98 11.62 0.56
N SER A 72 2.05 10.97 1.72
CA SER A 72 1.19 9.83 2.06
C SER A 72 -0.22 10.27 2.50
N ASN A 73 -0.41 11.56 2.81
CA ASN A 73 -1.65 12.08 3.44
C ASN A 73 -2.44 13.10 2.61
N ARG A 74 -2.34 13.10 1.26
CA ARG A 74 -3.07 14.05 0.39
C ARG A 74 -2.79 15.55 0.67
N ILE A 75 -1.66 15.86 1.31
CA ILE A 75 -1.18 17.21 1.63
C ILE A 75 0.15 17.45 0.94
N PHE A 76 0.24 18.49 0.12
CA PHE A 76 1.38 18.79 -0.74
C PHE A 76 1.91 20.17 -0.40
N PHE A 77 3.05 20.26 0.28
CA PHE A 77 3.67 21.52 0.70
C PHE A 77 5.04 21.71 0.05
N GLY A 78 5.34 22.93 -0.39
CA GLY A 78 6.66 23.31 -0.88
C GLY A 78 6.98 24.78 -0.65
N HIS A 79 8.28 25.05 -0.57
CA HIS A 79 8.85 26.39 -0.48
C HIS A 79 9.59 26.68 -1.79
N CYS A 80 9.05 27.57 -2.60
CA CYS A 80 9.52 27.87 -3.94
C CYS A 80 9.78 29.38 -4.06
N PRO A 81 10.84 29.88 -3.40
CA PRO A 81 11.16 31.30 -3.44
C PRO A 81 11.51 31.72 -4.87
N ALA A 82 11.17 32.96 -5.25
CA ALA A 82 11.46 33.48 -6.59
C ALA A 82 12.95 33.41 -6.98
N THR A 83 13.84 33.37 -5.99
CA THR A 83 15.30 33.25 -6.16
C THR A 83 15.77 31.84 -6.48
N SER A 84 14.92 30.82 -6.34
CA SER A 84 15.24 29.41 -6.61
C SER A 84 14.07 28.74 -7.35
N PRO A 85 13.87 29.06 -8.64
CA PRO A 85 12.78 28.49 -9.42
C PRO A 85 12.92 26.97 -9.54
N PRO A 86 11.80 26.24 -9.73
CA PRO A 86 11.86 24.81 -9.97
C PRO A 86 12.70 24.52 -11.23
N GLY A 87 13.39 23.37 -11.25
CA GLY A 87 14.10 22.92 -12.44
C GLY A 87 13.16 22.64 -13.61
N ARG A 88 13.71 22.40 -14.79
CA ARG A 88 12.89 22.20 -16.01
C ARG A 88 11.95 21.01 -15.85
N LEU A 89 10.74 21.14 -16.39
CA LEU A 89 9.72 20.10 -16.45
C LEU A 89 9.72 19.44 -17.83
N ALA A 90 9.80 18.12 -17.86
CA ALA A 90 9.68 17.32 -19.07
C ALA A 90 8.38 16.53 -19.12
N PHE A 91 7.72 16.52 -20.27
CA PHE A 91 6.69 15.53 -20.58
C PHE A 91 7.31 14.27 -21.16
N VAL A 92 6.88 13.12 -20.66
CA VAL A 92 7.38 11.81 -21.07
C VAL A 92 6.22 10.96 -21.56
N PHE A 93 6.28 10.48 -22.79
CA PHE A 93 5.18 9.76 -23.41
C PHE A 93 5.48 8.25 -23.56
N PRO A 94 4.64 7.36 -23.01
CA PRO A 94 4.80 5.92 -23.17
C PRO A 94 4.50 5.45 -24.59
N GLY A 95 5.21 4.40 -25.01
CA GLY A 95 4.99 3.70 -26.27
C GLY A 95 4.22 2.39 -26.09
N TYR A 96 4.71 1.32 -26.69
CA TYR A 96 4.06 0.01 -26.59
C TYR A 96 4.16 -0.58 -25.17
N GLY A 97 3.09 -1.25 -24.73
CA GLY A 97 3.07 -2.05 -23.50
C GLY A 97 2.37 -1.40 -22.31
N ALA A 98 2.00 -0.12 -22.35
CA ALA A 98 1.30 0.57 -21.26
C ALA A 98 -0.23 0.42 -21.27
N HIS A 99 -0.78 -0.51 -22.07
CA HIS A 99 -2.22 -0.64 -22.27
C HIS A 99 -2.89 -1.48 -21.18
N TYR A 100 -4.13 -1.11 -20.85
CA TYR A 100 -5.07 -1.90 -20.06
C TYR A 100 -6.49 -1.75 -20.65
N PRO A 101 -7.41 -2.70 -20.39
CA PRO A 101 -8.78 -2.63 -20.92
C PRO A 101 -9.50 -1.37 -20.44
N ASP A 102 -10.33 -0.78 -21.32
CA ASP A 102 -11.17 0.39 -21.00
C ASP A 102 -10.44 1.66 -20.49
N MET A 103 -9.20 1.87 -20.91
CA MET A 103 -8.36 2.98 -20.42
C MET A 103 -8.88 4.38 -20.77
N PHE A 104 -9.74 4.53 -21.79
CA PHE A 104 -10.19 5.86 -22.26
C PHE A 104 -11.58 6.27 -21.76
N SER A 105 -12.47 5.33 -21.46
CA SER A 105 -13.87 5.64 -21.09
C SER A 105 -13.98 6.56 -19.87
N GLY A 106 -13.12 6.38 -18.87
CA GLY A 106 -13.07 7.24 -17.68
C GLY A 106 -12.77 8.69 -18.03
N LEU A 107 -11.74 8.93 -18.86
CA LEU A 107 -11.37 10.26 -19.32
C LEU A 107 -12.47 10.89 -20.21
N TYR A 108 -12.99 10.11 -21.15
CA TYR A 108 -14.04 10.53 -22.06
C TYR A 108 -15.33 10.94 -21.32
N THR A 109 -15.65 10.25 -20.22
CA THR A 109 -16.85 10.54 -19.42
C THR A 109 -16.63 11.69 -18.45
N ALA A 110 -15.45 11.76 -17.82
CA ALA A 110 -15.16 12.71 -16.75
C ALA A 110 -14.83 14.13 -17.26
N PHE A 111 -14.26 14.25 -18.46
CA PHE A 111 -13.77 15.52 -18.98
C PHE A 111 -14.42 15.88 -20.32
N PRO A 112 -15.37 16.85 -20.34
CA PRO A 112 -16.01 17.32 -21.58
C PRO A 112 -15.03 17.71 -22.67
N PHE A 113 -13.89 18.31 -22.28
CA PHE A 113 -12.85 18.70 -23.22
C PHE A 113 -12.19 17.51 -23.93
N VAL A 114 -11.96 16.40 -23.22
CA VAL A 114 -11.42 15.16 -23.82
C VAL A 114 -12.45 14.56 -24.78
N LYS A 115 -13.73 14.58 -24.41
CA LYS A 115 -14.83 14.17 -25.28
C LYS A 115 -14.89 15.01 -26.54
N ASP A 116 -14.87 16.33 -26.44
CA ASP A 116 -14.94 17.24 -27.60
C ASP A 116 -13.73 17.06 -28.52
N TRP A 117 -12.53 16.88 -27.96
CA TRP A 117 -11.34 16.56 -28.74
C TRP A 117 -11.51 15.24 -29.50
N PHE A 118 -11.99 14.18 -28.83
CA PHE A 118 -12.23 12.88 -29.47
C PHE A 118 -13.29 12.96 -30.57
N GLU A 119 -14.37 13.73 -30.34
CA GLU A 119 -15.42 13.93 -31.34
C GLU A 119 -14.95 14.74 -32.56
N ASN A 120 -13.88 15.52 -32.45
CA ASN A 120 -13.30 16.23 -33.59
C ASN A 120 -12.38 15.37 -34.47
N LEU A 121 -12.06 14.14 -34.07
CA LEU A 121 -11.31 13.21 -34.93
C LEU A 121 -12.12 12.83 -36.18
N SER A 122 -11.45 12.34 -37.24
CA SER A 122 -12.16 11.90 -38.44
C SER A 122 -13.20 10.81 -38.14
N SER A 123 -14.29 10.76 -38.89
CA SER A 123 -15.33 9.74 -38.66
C SER A 123 -14.79 8.31 -38.76
N ALA A 124 -13.78 8.07 -39.60
CA ALA A 124 -13.14 6.77 -39.73
C ALA A 124 -12.34 6.40 -38.46
N HIS A 125 -11.57 7.36 -37.92
CA HIS A 125 -10.81 7.17 -36.68
C HIS A 125 -11.72 6.97 -35.48
N ARG A 126 -12.78 7.78 -35.32
CA ARG A 126 -13.75 7.62 -34.22
C ARG A 126 -14.37 6.23 -34.21
N THR A 127 -14.82 5.75 -35.37
CA THR A 127 -15.40 4.39 -35.49
C THR A 127 -14.38 3.31 -35.12
N ALA A 128 -13.14 3.43 -35.61
CA ALA A 128 -12.08 2.47 -35.29
C ALA A 128 -11.72 2.46 -33.80
N PHE A 129 -11.59 3.63 -33.17
CA PHE A 129 -11.23 3.75 -31.77
C PHE A 129 -12.36 3.35 -30.81
N ARG A 130 -13.62 3.64 -31.15
CA ARG A 130 -14.79 3.13 -30.42
C ARG A 130 -14.92 1.61 -30.47
N ALA A 131 -14.42 0.98 -31.52
CA ALA A 131 -14.39 -0.47 -31.66
C ALA A 131 -13.20 -1.13 -30.94
N ASN A 132 -12.21 -0.35 -30.46
CA ASN A 132 -11.03 -0.87 -29.79
C ASN A 132 -11.31 -1.09 -28.29
N PRO A 133 -11.29 -2.35 -27.79
CA PRO A 133 -11.65 -2.69 -26.42
C PRO A 133 -10.66 -2.17 -25.36
N LEU A 134 -9.45 -1.76 -25.78
CA LEU A 134 -8.54 -1.08 -24.86
C LEU A 134 -9.02 0.34 -24.59
N LEU A 135 -9.62 1.04 -25.55
CA LEU A 135 -10.08 2.41 -25.34
C LEU A 135 -11.46 2.44 -24.68
N PHE A 136 -12.43 1.71 -25.23
CA PHE A 136 -13.80 1.66 -24.73
C PHE A 136 -14.24 0.23 -24.44
N ALA A 137 -14.79 0.00 -23.25
CA ALA A 137 -15.43 -1.25 -22.88
C ALA A 137 -16.55 -1.57 -23.87
N ASN A 138 -16.41 -2.70 -24.58
CA ASN A 138 -17.41 -3.18 -25.52
C ASN A 138 -17.89 -4.55 -25.07
N THR A 139 -19.12 -4.65 -24.60
CA THR A 139 -19.69 -5.85 -23.98
C THR A 139 -20.05 -6.96 -24.98
N ASP A 140 -20.03 -6.70 -26.30
CA ASP A 140 -20.71 -7.59 -27.27
C ASP A 140 -19.83 -8.31 -28.31
N LYS A 141 -18.52 -8.02 -28.52
CA LYS A 141 -17.63 -8.72 -29.50
C LYS A 141 -16.13 -8.50 -29.13
N ARG A 142 -15.14 -9.39 -29.32
CA ARG A 142 -14.98 -10.67 -30.05
C ARG A 142 -13.68 -11.41 -29.62
N GLU A 143 -13.61 -12.70 -29.93
CA GLU A 143 -12.51 -13.69 -29.82
C GLU A 143 -11.22 -13.43 -30.64
N THR A 144 -10.99 -12.22 -31.19
CA THR A 144 -9.83 -11.93 -32.07
C THR A 144 -8.80 -11.01 -31.41
N ALA A 145 -7.53 -11.40 -31.42
CA ALA A 145 -6.42 -10.62 -30.88
C ALA A 145 -6.21 -9.31 -31.66
N LEU A 146 -5.91 -8.22 -30.94
CA LEU A 146 -5.57 -6.92 -31.53
C LEU A 146 -4.21 -6.99 -32.24
N THR A 147 -4.09 -6.26 -33.35
CA THR A 147 -2.83 -6.10 -34.06
C THR A 147 -1.90 -5.13 -33.33
N SER A 148 -0.58 -5.27 -33.50
CA SER A 148 0.42 -4.34 -32.95
C SER A 148 0.15 -2.88 -33.33
N GLY A 149 -0.37 -2.63 -34.54
CA GLY A 149 -0.79 -1.29 -34.99
C GLY A 149 -1.98 -0.73 -34.19
N GLU A 150 -2.96 -1.57 -33.82
CA GLU A 150 -4.08 -1.16 -32.97
C GLU A 150 -3.65 -0.87 -31.52
N LEU A 151 -2.66 -1.61 -31.00
CA LEU A 151 -2.09 -1.38 -29.67
C LEU A 151 -1.32 -0.05 -29.59
N VAL A 152 -0.46 0.22 -30.58
CA VAL A 152 0.31 1.47 -30.66
C VAL A 152 -0.63 2.68 -30.84
N THR A 153 -1.61 2.58 -31.74
CA THR A 153 -2.54 3.70 -31.99
C THR A 153 -3.46 3.98 -30.81
N ALA A 154 -3.90 2.95 -30.07
CA ALA A 154 -4.66 3.15 -28.84
C ALA A 154 -3.86 3.93 -27.77
N THR A 155 -2.57 3.59 -27.60
CA THR A 155 -1.71 4.31 -26.65
C THR A 155 -1.48 5.75 -27.09
N LEU A 156 -1.27 6.00 -28.39
CA LEU A 156 -1.12 7.36 -28.91
C LEU A 156 -2.38 8.21 -28.69
N VAL A 157 -3.59 7.64 -28.85
CA VAL A 157 -4.85 8.34 -28.53
C VAL A 157 -4.89 8.74 -27.06
N MET A 158 -4.53 7.83 -26.15
CA MET A 158 -4.47 8.13 -24.71
C MET A 158 -3.47 9.24 -24.39
N ASN A 159 -2.25 9.15 -24.93
CA ASN A 159 -1.21 10.14 -24.73
C ASN A 159 -1.66 11.54 -25.17
N LEU A 160 -2.30 11.64 -26.35
CA LEU A 160 -2.81 12.92 -26.86
C LEU A 160 -3.98 13.45 -26.04
N ALA A 161 -4.91 12.59 -25.61
CA ALA A 161 -6.02 12.99 -24.75
C ALA A 161 -5.54 13.55 -23.40
N LEU A 162 -4.61 12.85 -22.74
CA LEU A 162 -4.02 13.27 -21.48
C LEU A 162 -3.18 14.54 -21.65
N PHE A 163 -2.42 14.66 -22.74
CA PHE A 163 -1.70 15.90 -23.06
C PHE A 163 -2.66 17.09 -23.23
N LYS A 164 -3.76 16.89 -23.95
CA LYS A 164 -4.80 17.92 -24.12
C LYS A 164 -5.37 18.33 -22.76
N LEU A 165 -5.65 17.37 -21.90
CA LEU A 165 -6.18 17.61 -20.57
C LEU A 165 -5.19 18.38 -19.67
N ILE A 166 -3.95 17.93 -19.52
CA ILE A 166 -2.96 18.63 -18.67
C ILE A 166 -2.65 20.04 -19.19
N ASN A 167 -2.60 20.22 -20.51
CA ASN A 167 -2.38 21.54 -21.11
C ASN A 167 -3.57 22.47 -20.87
N ALA A 168 -4.81 21.94 -20.84
CA ALA A 168 -5.99 22.72 -20.47
C ALA A 168 -5.98 23.15 -18.99
N LEU A 169 -5.30 22.42 -18.12
CA LEU A 169 -5.07 22.76 -16.71
C LEU A 169 -3.92 23.77 -16.50
N GLY A 170 -3.38 24.33 -17.59
CA GLY A 170 -2.27 25.28 -17.55
C GLY A 170 -0.89 24.64 -17.36
N ILE A 171 -0.79 23.31 -17.32
CA ILE A 171 0.49 22.60 -17.14
C ILE A 171 1.25 22.59 -18.48
N GLY A 172 2.31 23.40 -18.57
CA GLY A 172 3.26 23.38 -19.68
C GLY A 172 4.51 22.54 -19.38
N CYS A 173 5.31 22.25 -20.41
CA CYS A 173 6.63 21.64 -20.27
C CYS A 173 7.72 22.47 -20.96
N ASP A 174 8.95 22.32 -20.48
CA ASP A 174 10.16 22.93 -21.07
C ASP A 174 10.80 22.05 -22.14
N CYS A 175 10.45 20.77 -22.16
CA CYS A 175 10.86 19.80 -23.17
C CYS A 175 9.97 18.54 -23.10
N ALA A 176 10.08 17.69 -24.12
CA ALA A 176 9.37 16.42 -24.16
C ALA A 176 10.28 15.28 -24.65
N VAL A 177 9.93 14.04 -24.31
CA VAL A 177 10.54 12.83 -24.85
C VAL A 177 9.47 11.75 -24.96
N GLY A 178 9.63 10.84 -25.91
CA GLY A 178 8.78 9.66 -26.00
C GLY A 178 9.61 8.38 -25.95
N HIS A 179 9.08 7.36 -25.27
CA HIS A 179 9.66 6.02 -25.31
C HIS A 179 9.11 5.26 -26.51
N SER A 180 9.99 4.75 -27.39
CA SER A 180 9.56 4.01 -28.59
C SER A 180 8.54 4.85 -29.39
N HIS A 181 7.40 4.28 -29.77
CA HIS A 181 6.33 4.97 -30.49
C HIS A 181 5.68 6.13 -29.72
N GLY A 182 5.99 6.29 -28.43
CA GLY A 182 5.65 7.49 -27.67
C GLY A 182 6.29 8.77 -28.24
N GLU A 183 7.37 8.68 -29.03
CA GLU A 183 7.97 9.85 -29.70
C GLU A 183 6.98 10.57 -30.62
N ASN A 184 6.03 9.83 -31.19
CA ASN A 184 4.94 10.41 -31.97
C ASN A 184 4.09 11.40 -31.15
N ALA A 185 3.81 11.06 -29.89
CA ALA A 185 3.08 11.95 -28.97
C ALA A 185 3.95 13.14 -28.52
N ALA A 186 5.26 12.91 -28.33
CA ALA A 186 6.20 13.97 -27.99
C ALA A 186 6.33 15.02 -29.12
N LEU A 187 6.43 14.58 -30.38
CA LEU A 187 6.42 15.47 -31.55
C LEU A 187 5.07 16.22 -31.67
N ALA A 188 3.95 15.54 -31.40
CA ALA A 188 2.63 16.16 -31.47
C ALA A 188 2.41 17.21 -30.39
N SER A 189 2.90 16.97 -29.17
CA SER A 189 2.80 17.93 -28.06
C SER A 189 3.61 19.20 -28.31
N ALA A 190 4.76 19.10 -28.99
CA ALA A 190 5.54 20.24 -29.45
C ALA A 190 4.98 20.94 -30.71
N GLY A 191 3.82 20.51 -31.23
CA GLY A 191 3.22 21.08 -32.42
C GLY A 191 4.01 20.81 -33.71
N MET A 192 4.95 19.85 -33.70
CA MET A 192 5.77 19.53 -34.86
C MET A 192 4.99 18.81 -35.96
N LEU A 193 3.79 18.31 -35.69
CA LEU A 193 2.95 17.60 -36.64
C LEU A 193 1.73 18.44 -36.98
N ALA A 194 1.58 18.81 -38.25
CA ALA A 194 0.43 19.61 -38.69
C ALA A 194 -0.91 18.86 -38.53
N ASP A 195 -0.89 17.54 -38.75
CA ASP A 195 -2.02 16.64 -38.52
C ASP A 195 -1.52 15.38 -37.80
N PRO A 196 -1.66 15.29 -36.46
CA PRO A 196 -1.34 14.07 -35.71
C PRO A 196 -2.12 12.84 -36.20
N GLY A 197 -3.27 13.03 -36.85
CA GLY A 197 -4.09 11.97 -37.45
C GLY A 197 -3.35 11.19 -38.53
N ALA A 198 -2.51 11.86 -39.32
CA ALA A 198 -1.73 11.24 -40.39
C ALA A 198 -0.72 10.21 -39.86
N LEU A 199 -0.21 10.36 -38.63
CA LEU A 199 0.68 9.37 -38.02
C LEU A 199 -0.03 8.06 -37.70
N PHE A 200 -1.31 8.10 -37.28
CA PHE A 200 -2.07 6.87 -37.04
C PHE A 200 -2.12 6.02 -38.30
N ASP A 201 -2.42 6.65 -39.43
CA ASP A 201 -2.53 5.98 -40.72
C ASP A 201 -1.16 5.46 -41.19
N THR A 202 -0.10 6.25 -41.00
CA THR A 202 1.26 5.85 -41.36
C THR A 202 1.75 4.65 -40.55
N VAL A 203 1.61 4.67 -39.22
CA VAL A 203 1.99 3.53 -38.36
C VAL A 203 1.20 2.28 -38.74
N ARG A 204 -0.11 2.39 -38.94
CA ARG A 204 -0.95 1.24 -39.36
C ARG A 204 -0.51 0.69 -40.73
N LYS A 205 -0.19 1.55 -41.69
CA LYS A 205 0.31 1.13 -43.02
C LYS A 205 1.66 0.44 -42.92
N ILE A 206 2.59 0.95 -42.12
CA ILE A 206 3.91 0.33 -41.91
C ILE A 206 3.77 -1.06 -41.29
N VAL A 207 3.02 -1.18 -40.18
CA VAL A 207 2.78 -2.48 -39.52
C VAL A 207 2.09 -3.46 -40.46
N ALA A 208 1.05 -3.03 -41.18
CA ALA A 208 0.36 -3.88 -42.16
C ALA A 208 1.27 -4.30 -43.32
N ARG A 209 2.17 -3.43 -43.77
CA ARG A 209 3.14 -3.73 -44.84
C ARG A 209 4.26 -4.66 -44.36
N ALA A 210 4.63 -4.59 -43.09
CA ALA A 210 5.64 -5.44 -42.46
C ALA A 210 5.09 -6.82 -42.04
N ALA A 211 3.79 -6.92 -41.76
CA ALA A 211 3.12 -8.15 -41.31
C ALA A 211 3.42 -9.35 -42.22
N GLY A 212 3.84 -10.46 -41.62
CA GLY A 212 4.16 -11.70 -42.32
C GLY A 212 5.46 -11.70 -43.13
N ARG A 213 6.27 -10.64 -43.07
CA ARG A 213 7.57 -10.53 -43.79
C ARG A 213 8.80 -10.76 -42.93
N THR A 214 8.62 -10.89 -41.62
CA THR A 214 9.70 -11.10 -40.66
C THR A 214 9.86 -12.57 -40.35
N THR A 215 11.10 -13.05 -40.35
CA THR A 215 11.44 -14.31 -39.67
C THR A 215 11.07 -14.18 -38.20
N PRO A 216 10.46 -15.19 -37.56
CA PRO A 216 10.09 -15.11 -36.14
C PRO A 216 11.28 -14.71 -35.28
N ARG A 217 11.14 -13.62 -34.52
CA ARG A 217 12.10 -13.16 -33.52
C ARG A 217 11.47 -13.25 -32.14
N GLN A 218 12.31 -13.37 -31.13
CA GLN A 218 11.90 -13.33 -29.73
C GLN A 218 12.60 -12.15 -29.06
N MET A 219 11.88 -11.49 -28.15
CA MET A 219 12.42 -10.43 -27.31
C MET A 219 12.68 -10.97 -25.90
N LEU A 220 13.79 -10.55 -25.31
CA LEU A 220 14.23 -10.92 -23.96
C LEU A 220 14.50 -9.66 -23.16
N ALA A 221 13.73 -9.46 -22.10
CA ALA A 221 14.01 -8.47 -21.06
C ALA A 221 15.07 -9.01 -20.10
N MET A 222 16.08 -8.21 -19.80
CA MET A 222 17.18 -8.57 -18.88
C MET A 222 17.77 -7.30 -18.24
N ARG A 223 18.56 -7.45 -17.18
CA ARG A 223 19.34 -6.33 -16.63
C ARG A 223 20.32 -5.79 -17.67
N SER A 224 20.66 -4.50 -17.58
CA SER A 224 21.68 -3.90 -18.44
C SER A 224 23.01 -4.66 -18.34
N ILE A 225 23.58 -4.98 -19.50
CA ILE A 225 24.93 -5.53 -19.66
C ILE A 225 25.75 -4.62 -20.58
N PRO A 226 27.08 -4.69 -20.60
CA PRO A 226 27.91 -3.98 -21.58
C PRO A 226 27.41 -4.24 -23.00
N GLU A 227 27.22 -3.19 -23.79
CA GLU A 227 26.62 -3.29 -25.13
C GLU A 227 27.43 -4.20 -26.06
N GLN A 228 28.74 -4.30 -25.86
CA GLN A 228 29.63 -5.20 -26.60
C GLN A 228 29.29 -6.68 -26.41
N GLU A 229 28.52 -7.04 -25.37
CA GLU A 229 28.04 -8.41 -25.15
C GLU A 229 26.77 -8.75 -25.94
N ILE A 230 26.13 -7.76 -26.56
CA ILE A 230 24.96 -7.94 -27.44
C ILE A 230 25.46 -7.89 -28.88
N GLN A 231 25.88 -9.05 -29.38
CA GLN A 231 26.44 -9.22 -30.73
C GLN A 231 25.46 -9.96 -31.64
N PRO A 232 25.51 -9.72 -32.96
CA PRO A 232 24.75 -10.50 -33.92
C PRO A 232 24.90 -12.01 -33.68
N PRO A 233 23.79 -12.78 -33.68
CA PRO A 233 22.46 -12.42 -34.19
C PRO A 233 21.51 -11.79 -33.15
N LEU A 234 21.99 -11.37 -31.98
CA LEU A 234 21.23 -10.60 -31.00
C LEU A 234 21.45 -9.10 -31.23
N TYR A 235 20.39 -8.31 -31.14
CA TYR A 235 20.43 -6.87 -31.23
C TYR A 235 19.74 -6.26 -30.01
N LEU A 236 20.29 -5.16 -29.50
CA LEU A 236 19.59 -4.33 -28.52
C LEU A 236 18.40 -3.66 -29.22
N ALA A 237 17.21 -3.80 -28.67
CA ALA A 237 16.01 -3.12 -29.15
C ALA A 237 15.68 -1.91 -28.27
N LEU A 238 15.77 -2.07 -26.94
CA LEU A 238 15.41 -1.02 -25.99
C LEU A 238 16.43 -0.96 -24.84
N ASP A 239 16.97 0.22 -24.56
CA ASP A 239 17.71 0.54 -23.34
C ASP A 239 16.81 1.39 -22.44
N ASN A 240 16.00 0.73 -21.61
CA ASN A 240 14.95 1.37 -20.81
C ASN A 240 15.52 2.00 -19.54
N CYS A 241 16.22 1.20 -18.73
CA CYS A 241 16.80 1.61 -17.46
C CYS A 241 17.88 0.59 -17.00
N PRO A 242 18.67 0.86 -15.94
CA PRO A 242 19.70 -0.07 -15.47
C PRO A 242 19.20 -1.49 -15.20
N SER A 243 18.01 -1.63 -14.62
CA SER A 243 17.39 -2.94 -14.34
C SER A 243 16.72 -3.58 -15.56
N GLN A 244 16.58 -2.88 -16.70
CA GLN A 244 15.89 -3.42 -17.87
C GLN A 244 16.43 -2.89 -19.21
N ILE A 245 16.95 -3.80 -20.00
CA ILE A 245 17.15 -3.68 -21.45
C ILE A 245 16.39 -4.81 -22.16
N ILE A 246 16.01 -4.59 -23.41
CA ILE A 246 15.35 -5.60 -24.26
C ILE A 246 16.28 -5.95 -25.42
N ALA A 247 16.68 -7.22 -25.51
CA ALA A 247 17.37 -7.77 -26.67
C ALA A 247 16.37 -8.51 -27.58
N SER A 248 16.60 -8.46 -28.89
CA SER A 248 15.85 -9.21 -29.89
C SER A 248 16.79 -10.08 -30.72
N GLY A 249 16.32 -11.27 -31.11
CA GLY A 249 17.05 -12.12 -32.05
C GLY A 249 16.33 -13.41 -32.37
N PRO A 250 16.97 -14.32 -33.12
CA PRO A 250 16.43 -15.64 -33.38
C PRO A 250 16.15 -16.41 -32.08
N VAL A 251 15.13 -17.26 -32.09
CA VAL A 251 14.68 -18.03 -30.92
C VAL A 251 15.83 -18.78 -30.25
N ASP A 252 16.70 -19.44 -31.03
CA ASP A 252 17.84 -20.20 -30.49
C ASP A 252 18.89 -19.31 -29.83
N ALA A 253 19.14 -18.12 -30.38
CA ALA A 253 20.09 -17.16 -29.83
C ALA A 253 19.59 -16.58 -28.51
N ILE A 254 18.29 -16.27 -28.43
CA ILE A 254 17.63 -15.81 -27.20
C ILE A 254 17.65 -16.91 -26.15
N ALA A 255 17.31 -18.15 -26.51
CA ALA A 255 17.37 -19.29 -25.60
C ALA A 255 18.78 -19.52 -25.04
N LYS A 256 19.82 -19.36 -25.88
CA LYS A 256 21.22 -19.44 -25.46
C LYS A 256 21.59 -18.33 -24.47
N LYS A 257 21.22 -17.07 -24.76
CA LYS A 257 21.51 -15.93 -23.86
C LYS A 257 20.77 -16.07 -22.53
N GLU A 258 19.51 -16.47 -22.58
CA GLU A 258 18.70 -16.75 -21.40
C GLU A 258 19.32 -17.87 -20.54
N GLN A 259 19.84 -18.94 -21.15
CA GLN A 259 20.57 -19.98 -20.42
C GLN A 259 21.88 -19.46 -19.80
N GLN A 260 22.61 -18.60 -20.50
CA GLN A 260 23.82 -17.96 -19.97
C GLN A 260 23.50 -17.10 -18.75
N LEU A 261 22.45 -16.29 -18.81
CA LEU A 261 21.97 -15.47 -17.70
C LEU A 261 21.53 -16.34 -16.52
N ARG A 262 20.75 -17.40 -16.77
CA ARG A 262 20.38 -18.36 -15.72
C ARG A 262 21.59 -18.99 -15.04
N ASN A 263 22.60 -19.39 -15.81
CA ASN A 263 23.83 -19.96 -15.25
C ASN A 263 24.62 -18.95 -14.40
N ALA A 264 24.48 -17.66 -14.69
CA ALA A 264 25.07 -16.57 -13.92
C ALA A 264 24.19 -16.11 -12.73
N GLY A 265 23.02 -16.72 -12.52
CA GLY A 265 22.06 -16.30 -11.49
C GLY A 265 21.27 -15.03 -11.83
N GLU A 266 21.36 -14.56 -13.08
CA GLU A 266 20.73 -13.34 -13.56
C GLU A 266 19.28 -13.59 -14.02
N LEU A 267 18.42 -12.60 -13.78
CA LEU A 267 17.01 -12.66 -14.16
C LEU A 267 16.81 -12.21 -15.62
N SER A 268 15.94 -12.95 -16.34
CA SER A 268 15.52 -12.59 -17.68
C SER A 268 14.11 -13.09 -17.98
N PHE A 269 13.36 -12.36 -18.81
CA PHE A 269 11.96 -12.68 -19.16
C PHE A 269 11.74 -12.57 -20.67
N ARG A 270 11.12 -13.59 -21.29
CA ARG A 270 10.72 -13.52 -22.70
C ARG A 270 9.44 -12.69 -22.85
N LEU A 271 9.37 -11.87 -23.89
CA LEU A 271 8.20 -11.05 -24.21
C LEU A 271 7.41 -11.72 -25.35
N ASP A 272 6.60 -12.72 -25.02
CA ASP A 272 5.95 -13.58 -26.01
C ASP A 272 4.83 -12.88 -26.82
N GLN A 273 4.38 -11.71 -26.37
CA GLN A 273 3.36 -10.90 -27.04
C GLN A 273 3.95 -9.95 -28.10
N VAL A 274 5.27 -9.77 -28.14
CA VAL A 274 5.95 -8.90 -29.11
C VAL A 274 6.81 -9.77 -30.02
N THR A 275 6.32 -9.99 -31.24
CA THR A 275 6.96 -10.91 -32.20
C THR A 275 7.67 -10.18 -33.33
N GLU A 276 7.39 -8.89 -33.49
CA GLU A 276 7.96 -8.03 -34.51
C GLU A 276 9.27 -7.41 -34.01
N PRO A 277 10.39 -7.52 -34.76
CA PRO A 277 11.71 -7.03 -34.36
C PRO A 277 11.87 -5.52 -34.56
N VAL A 278 10.90 -4.73 -34.07
CA VAL A 278 10.98 -3.26 -34.11
C VAL A 278 12.16 -2.78 -33.27
N HIS A 279 12.73 -1.64 -33.65
CA HIS A 279 13.93 -1.04 -33.05
C HIS A 279 15.21 -1.85 -33.28
N THR A 280 15.20 -2.74 -34.28
CA THR A 280 16.39 -3.53 -34.63
C THR A 280 16.59 -3.62 -36.14
N PRO A 281 17.82 -3.90 -36.62
CA PRO A 281 18.10 -4.02 -38.05
C PRO A 281 17.28 -5.08 -38.77
N ASP A 282 16.62 -5.99 -38.04
CA ASP A 282 15.81 -7.09 -38.59
C ASP A 282 14.37 -6.68 -38.96
N PHE A 283 13.95 -5.44 -38.68
CA PHE A 283 12.67 -4.95 -39.17
C PHE A 283 12.63 -4.97 -40.72
N PRO A 284 11.54 -5.48 -41.34
CA PRO A 284 11.61 -6.01 -42.71
C PRO A 284 11.55 -4.93 -43.80
N LEU A 285 11.21 -3.69 -43.45
CA LEU A 285 11.13 -2.59 -44.41
C LEU A 285 12.46 -1.81 -44.39
N ASP A 286 13.02 -1.53 -45.56
CA ASP A 286 14.20 -0.67 -45.70
C ASP A 286 13.90 0.80 -45.36
N LEU A 287 14.96 1.57 -45.12
CA LEU A 287 14.85 2.98 -44.73
C LEU A 287 14.22 3.83 -45.83
N GLU A 288 14.42 3.49 -47.10
CA GLU A 288 13.79 4.21 -48.24
C GLU A 288 12.27 4.05 -48.21
N THR A 289 11.79 2.81 -48.06
CA THR A 289 10.36 2.50 -47.92
C THR A 289 9.75 3.18 -46.68
N LEU A 290 10.44 3.11 -45.54
CA LEU A 290 9.99 3.75 -44.31
C LEU A 290 9.91 5.27 -44.45
N THR A 291 10.94 5.90 -45.02
CA THR A 291 10.98 7.33 -45.31
C THR A 291 9.81 7.75 -46.19
N ALA A 292 9.49 6.99 -47.25
CA ALA A 292 8.38 7.27 -48.15
C ALA A 292 7.01 7.27 -47.45
N PHE A 293 6.83 6.49 -46.38
CA PHE A 293 5.59 6.52 -45.58
C PHE A 293 5.44 7.79 -44.74
N TYR A 294 6.53 8.39 -44.30
CA TYR A 294 6.54 9.62 -43.48
C TYR A 294 6.61 10.90 -44.32
N GLN A 295 7.11 10.85 -45.56
CA GLN A 295 7.21 12.02 -46.48
C GLN A 295 5.94 12.87 -46.62
N PRO A 296 4.72 12.31 -46.68
CA PRO A 296 3.50 13.11 -46.78
C PRO A 296 3.16 13.91 -45.52
N ILE A 297 3.80 13.62 -44.38
CA ILE A 297 3.53 14.29 -43.11
C ILE A 297 4.26 15.62 -43.08
N LYS A 298 3.50 16.71 -43.04
CA LYS A 298 4.05 18.06 -42.90
C LYS A 298 4.55 18.28 -41.47
N MET A 299 5.85 18.59 -41.35
CA MET A 299 6.48 18.94 -40.09
C MET A 299 6.54 20.46 -39.88
N CYS A 300 6.40 20.88 -38.63
CA CYS A 300 6.48 22.27 -38.19
C CYS A 300 7.64 22.44 -37.19
N ALA A 301 8.08 23.68 -36.98
CA ALA A 301 9.06 23.99 -35.94
C ALA A 301 8.48 23.69 -34.54
N PRO A 302 9.26 23.09 -33.64
CA PRO A 302 8.80 22.77 -32.29
C PRO A 302 8.54 24.03 -31.46
N THR A 303 7.48 24.01 -30.64
CA THR A 303 7.24 25.04 -29.62
C THR A 303 8.14 24.87 -28.38
N HIS A 304 8.67 23.67 -28.17
CA HIS A 304 9.65 23.32 -27.15
C HIS A 304 10.52 22.13 -27.60
N PRO A 305 11.76 21.97 -27.10
CA PRO A 305 12.64 20.87 -27.48
C PRO A 305 12.00 19.49 -27.26
N VAL A 306 12.08 18.62 -28.26
CA VAL A 306 11.70 17.20 -28.15
C VAL A 306 12.97 16.36 -28.23
N TYR A 307 13.29 15.55 -27.23
CA TYR A 307 14.46 14.67 -27.24
C TYR A 307 14.17 13.40 -28.05
N CYS A 308 15.16 12.98 -28.83
CA CYS A 308 15.14 11.77 -29.64
C CYS A 308 15.95 10.68 -28.95
N CYS A 309 15.32 9.52 -28.73
CA CYS A 309 15.94 8.35 -28.11
C CYS A 309 17.04 7.72 -28.96
N GLN A 310 17.20 8.09 -30.24
CA GLN A 310 18.29 7.58 -31.08
C GLN A 310 19.54 8.46 -30.99
N THR A 311 19.36 9.79 -30.96
CA THR A 311 20.48 10.75 -30.88
C THR A 311 20.86 11.10 -29.45
N LYS A 312 19.96 10.83 -28.48
CA LYS A 312 20.05 11.20 -27.06
C LYS A 312 20.00 12.72 -26.83
N GLY A 313 19.61 13.48 -27.84
CA GLY A 313 19.48 14.94 -27.79
C GLY A 313 18.24 15.40 -28.54
N PRO A 314 18.00 16.71 -28.66
CA PRO A 314 16.82 17.25 -29.33
C PRO A 314 16.71 16.80 -30.80
N PHE A 315 15.47 16.62 -31.27
CA PHE A 315 15.15 16.47 -32.68
C PHE A 315 15.63 17.71 -33.46
N PRO A 316 16.10 17.52 -34.71
CA PRO A 316 16.46 18.63 -35.58
C PRO A 316 15.23 19.43 -36.02
N GLU A 317 15.44 20.67 -36.47
CA GLU A 317 14.34 21.52 -36.96
C GLU A 317 13.94 21.24 -38.42
N ARG A 318 14.85 20.65 -39.22
CA ARG A 318 14.58 20.40 -40.64
C ARG A 318 13.74 19.14 -40.83
N GLN A 319 12.59 19.28 -41.51
CA GLN A 319 11.64 18.19 -41.78
C GLN A 319 12.31 16.91 -42.29
N GLU A 320 13.21 17.00 -43.27
CA GLU A 320 13.90 15.85 -43.87
C GLU A 320 14.69 15.04 -42.82
N GLN A 321 15.32 15.72 -41.86
CA GLN A 321 16.09 15.08 -40.80
C GLN A 321 15.19 14.47 -39.73
N VAL A 322 14.05 15.10 -39.43
CA VAL A 322 13.05 14.53 -38.50
C VAL A 322 12.44 13.26 -39.10
N ILE A 323 12.10 13.30 -40.39
CA ILE A 323 11.56 12.15 -41.12
C ILE A 323 12.58 11.01 -41.19
N ASP A 324 13.86 11.30 -41.43
CA ASP A 324 14.93 10.31 -41.38
C ASP A 324 14.98 9.60 -40.02
N LEU A 325 14.94 10.35 -38.91
CA LEU A 325 14.94 9.78 -37.57
C LEU A 325 13.70 8.90 -37.32
N LEU A 326 12.50 9.37 -37.69
CA LEU A 326 11.27 8.58 -37.59
C LEU A 326 11.32 7.27 -38.38
N ALA A 327 11.92 7.29 -39.59
CA ALA A 327 12.12 6.08 -40.38
C ALA A 327 13.14 5.14 -39.70
N ARG A 328 14.26 5.69 -39.22
CA ARG A 328 15.32 4.92 -38.53
C ARG A 328 14.85 4.31 -37.22
N GLN A 329 13.89 4.94 -36.52
CA GLN A 329 13.34 4.44 -35.25
C GLN A 329 12.86 2.99 -35.34
N TRP A 330 12.31 2.57 -36.49
CA TRP A 330 11.86 1.20 -36.70
C TRP A 330 13.00 0.17 -36.71
N ARG A 331 14.22 0.60 -37.04
CA ARG A 331 15.40 -0.26 -37.26
C ARG A 331 16.52 -0.04 -36.25
N GLU A 332 16.40 0.95 -35.38
CA GLU A 332 17.45 1.35 -34.45
C GLU A 332 16.97 1.32 -33.00
N PRO A 333 17.87 1.01 -32.04
CA PRO A 333 17.52 0.88 -30.64
C PRO A 333 17.01 2.18 -30.01
N VAL A 334 16.04 2.06 -29.11
CA VAL A 334 15.58 3.16 -28.26
C VAL A 334 16.54 3.33 -27.09
N ARG A 335 17.28 4.45 -27.02
CA ARG A 335 18.21 4.78 -25.92
C ARG A 335 17.54 5.64 -24.86
N PHE A 336 16.45 5.14 -24.27
CA PHE A 336 15.66 5.91 -23.32
C PHE A 336 16.46 6.28 -22.07
N ARG A 337 17.16 5.31 -21.46
CA ARG A 337 18.02 5.54 -20.28
C ARG A 337 19.00 6.69 -20.49
N GLU A 338 19.74 6.65 -21.59
CA GLU A 338 20.76 7.66 -21.90
C GLU A 338 20.15 9.03 -22.25
N THR A 339 18.96 9.03 -22.86
CA THR A 339 18.21 10.26 -23.15
C THR A 339 17.72 10.92 -21.86
N ILE A 340 17.21 10.15 -20.90
CA ILE A 340 16.79 10.65 -19.59
C ILE A 340 17.97 11.25 -18.81
N LYS A 341 19.15 10.60 -18.85
CA LYS A 341 20.39 11.17 -18.29
C LYS A 341 20.77 12.50 -18.94
N ALA A 342 20.71 12.58 -20.27
CA ALA A 342 20.99 13.81 -21.00
C ALA A 342 20.01 14.94 -20.64
N MET A 343 18.71 14.63 -20.54
CA MET A 343 17.69 15.60 -20.11
C MET A 343 17.94 16.11 -18.69
N HIS A 344 18.30 15.22 -17.76
CA HIS A 344 18.66 15.62 -16.40
C HIS A 344 19.91 16.52 -16.38
N HIS A 345 20.92 16.19 -17.18
CA HIS A 345 22.10 17.04 -17.37
C HIS A 345 21.72 18.44 -17.90
N ASP A 346 20.75 18.51 -18.80
CA ASP A 346 20.22 19.76 -19.38
C ASP A 346 19.25 20.53 -18.44
N GLY A 347 19.23 20.18 -17.15
CA GLY A 347 18.51 20.90 -16.10
C GLY A 347 17.08 20.42 -15.85
N VAL A 348 16.65 19.30 -16.44
CA VAL A 348 15.34 18.70 -16.13
C VAL A 348 15.37 18.09 -14.72
N ARG A 349 14.38 18.44 -13.91
CA ARG A 349 14.23 17.97 -12.53
C ARG A 349 12.87 17.34 -12.25
N THR A 350 11.88 17.60 -13.08
CA THR A 350 10.55 17.00 -12.95
C THR A 350 10.15 16.34 -14.26
N PHE A 351 9.78 15.06 -14.19
CA PHE A 351 9.29 14.29 -15.33
C PHE A 351 7.83 13.92 -15.08
N VAL A 352 6.94 14.38 -15.95
CA VAL A 352 5.53 14.00 -15.92
C VAL A 352 5.27 13.01 -17.06
N GLU A 353 4.99 11.76 -16.71
CA GLU A 353 4.54 10.76 -17.65
C GLU A 353 3.10 11.05 -18.07
N VAL A 354 2.93 11.38 -19.35
CA VAL A 354 1.65 11.76 -19.97
C VAL A 354 1.16 10.60 -20.82
N GLY A 355 0.45 9.68 -20.16
CA GLY A 355 -0.01 8.45 -20.79
C GLY A 355 -0.56 7.46 -19.76
N PRO A 356 -1.00 6.28 -20.21
CA PRO A 356 -1.63 5.29 -19.35
C PRO A 356 -0.63 4.58 -18.41
N ALA A 357 -1.11 4.18 -17.24
CA ALA A 357 -0.49 3.21 -16.31
C ALA A 357 0.87 3.56 -15.65
N GLY A 358 1.49 4.72 -15.91
CA GLY A 358 2.63 5.23 -15.13
C GLY A 358 3.91 4.37 -15.15
N ARG A 359 4.17 3.64 -16.24
CA ARG A 359 5.28 2.66 -16.32
C ARG A 359 6.63 3.31 -16.52
N LEU A 360 6.74 4.37 -17.34
CA LEU A 360 8.00 5.05 -17.59
C LEU A 360 8.54 5.76 -16.35
N SER A 361 7.65 6.19 -15.46
CA SER A 361 7.98 6.80 -14.17
C SER A 361 8.87 5.87 -13.34
N GLY A 362 8.65 4.55 -13.43
CA GLY A 362 9.53 3.54 -12.84
C GLY A 362 10.91 3.48 -13.49
N PHE A 363 10.98 3.48 -14.82
CA PHE A 363 12.25 3.47 -15.56
C PHE A 363 13.09 4.73 -15.32
N ILE A 364 12.44 5.90 -15.21
CA ILE A 364 13.12 7.16 -14.91
C ILE A 364 13.67 7.14 -13.48
N ARG A 365 12.90 6.67 -12.48
CA ARG A 365 13.39 6.52 -11.10
C ARG A 365 14.56 5.56 -11.00
N ASP A 366 14.54 4.46 -11.76
CA ASP A 366 15.64 3.51 -11.79
C ASP A 366 16.88 4.09 -12.49
N THR A 367 16.68 4.90 -13.54
CA THR A 367 17.77 5.56 -14.29
C THR A 367 18.42 6.69 -13.51
N LEU A 368 17.63 7.48 -12.79
CA LEU A 368 18.04 8.65 -12.01
C LEU A 368 18.05 8.35 -10.51
N ARG A 369 18.28 7.09 -10.14
CA ARG A 369 18.34 6.68 -8.73
C ARG A 369 19.45 7.47 -8.04
N GLY A 370 19.12 8.13 -6.94
CA GLY A 370 20.06 8.99 -6.21
C GLY A 370 20.33 10.35 -6.85
N ALA A 371 19.60 10.75 -7.91
CA ALA A 371 19.63 12.10 -8.46
C ALA A 371 18.45 12.94 -7.94
N ASP A 372 18.57 14.25 -8.03
CA ASP A 372 17.55 15.24 -7.64
C ASP A 372 16.39 15.34 -8.65
N ALA A 373 15.77 14.23 -9.01
CA ALA A 373 14.67 14.18 -9.97
C ALA A 373 13.35 13.66 -9.34
N ILE A 374 12.23 14.24 -9.76
CA ILE A 374 10.88 13.84 -9.35
C ILE A 374 10.13 13.29 -10.57
N THR A 375 9.39 12.20 -10.37
CA THR A 375 8.55 11.60 -11.42
C THR A 375 7.09 11.55 -10.98
N LEU A 376 6.19 11.97 -11.88
CA LEU A 376 4.73 11.96 -11.71
C LEU A 376 4.10 11.26 -12.91
N ALA A 377 2.94 10.63 -12.71
CA ALA A 377 2.18 9.99 -13.78
C ALA A 377 0.76 10.54 -13.82
N THR A 378 0.25 10.87 -15.01
CA THR A 378 -1.12 11.41 -15.19
C THR A 378 -2.20 10.36 -14.97
N ASP A 379 -1.84 9.08 -15.05
CA ASP A 379 -2.75 7.96 -14.87
C ASP A 379 -2.03 6.78 -14.20
N LEU A 380 -2.77 6.05 -13.38
CA LEU A 380 -2.36 4.82 -12.71
C LEU A 380 -3.53 3.87 -12.86
N GLU A 381 -3.39 2.82 -13.66
CA GLU A 381 -4.41 1.83 -14.09
C GLU A 381 -5.50 1.45 -13.04
N LYS A 382 -5.19 1.54 -11.74
CA LYS A 382 -6.07 1.17 -10.62
C LYS A 382 -6.73 2.36 -9.90
N GLN A 383 -6.50 3.58 -10.35
CA GLN A 383 -7.07 4.80 -9.77
C GLN A 383 -8.03 5.46 -10.75
N THR A 384 -8.98 6.22 -10.24
CA THR A 384 -9.81 7.04 -11.13
C THR A 384 -8.93 8.12 -11.76
N ALA A 385 -9.01 8.28 -13.08
CA ALA A 385 -8.21 9.28 -13.80
C ALA A 385 -8.35 10.70 -13.21
N MET A 386 -9.54 11.07 -12.74
CA MET A 386 -9.78 12.34 -12.06
C MET A 386 -8.94 12.51 -10.79
N ALA A 387 -8.98 11.54 -9.87
CA ALA A 387 -8.22 11.61 -8.62
C ALA A 387 -6.70 11.68 -8.87
N GLN A 388 -6.20 10.91 -9.84
CA GLN A 388 -4.77 10.92 -10.16
C GLN A 388 -4.34 12.27 -10.76
N ILE A 389 -5.15 12.87 -11.61
CA ILE A 389 -4.88 14.21 -12.16
C ILE A 389 -4.87 15.27 -11.05
N GLN A 390 -5.79 15.19 -10.08
CA GLN A 390 -5.80 16.10 -8.92
C GLN A 390 -4.51 15.99 -8.09
N VAL A 391 -3.97 14.78 -7.92
CA VAL A 391 -2.65 14.57 -7.29
C VAL A 391 -1.53 15.23 -8.08
N VAL A 392 -1.49 15.05 -9.41
CA VAL A 392 -0.47 15.68 -10.26
C VAL A 392 -0.53 17.20 -10.17
N VAL A 393 -1.73 17.79 -10.26
CA VAL A 393 -1.92 19.24 -10.15
C VAL A 393 -1.49 19.76 -8.78
N ALA A 394 -1.96 19.14 -7.69
CA ALA A 394 -1.62 19.53 -6.32
C ALA A 394 -0.11 19.45 -6.07
N ARG A 395 0.54 18.41 -6.60
CA ARG A 395 1.98 18.23 -6.49
C ARG A 395 2.74 19.31 -7.24
N LEU A 396 2.43 19.53 -8.52
CA LEU A 396 3.09 20.53 -9.35
C LEU A 396 2.89 21.95 -8.79
N PHE A 397 1.68 22.26 -8.28
CA PHE A 397 1.39 23.51 -7.59
C PHE A 397 2.32 23.73 -6.41
N SER A 398 2.44 22.73 -5.52
CA SER A 398 3.31 22.80 -4.34
C SER A 398 4.79 22.96 -4.68
N MET A 399 5.21 22.46 -5.85
CA MET A 399 6.57 22.55 -6.37
C MET A 399 6.88 23.88 -7.09
N GLY A 400 5.92 24.79 -7.17
CA GLY A 400 6.15 26.10 -7.76
C GLY A 400 5.86 26.18 -9.27
N TYR A 401 5.46 25.08 -9.91
CA TYR A 401 5.12 25.09 -11.33
C TYR A 401 3.83 25.89 -11.61
N PRO A 402 3.72 26.50 -12.80
CA PRO A 402 2.50 27.19 -13.22
C PRO A 402 1.41 26.16 -13.52
N VAL A 403 0.45 26.02 -12.61
CA VAL A 403 -0.74 25.15 -12.77
C VAL A 403 -1.95 25.89 -12.19
N ASP A 404 -3.14 25.58 -12.69
CA ASP A 404 -4.40 26.10 -12.13
C ASP A 404 -5.08 25.02 -11.25
N PRO A 405 -4.87 25.03 -9.92
CA PRO A 405 -5.48 24.07 -9.01
C PRO A 405 -6.99 24.27 -8.82
N ASP A 406 -7.50 25.47 -9.13
CA ASP A 406 -8.91 25.85 -8.98
C ASP A 406 -9.71 25.63 -10.28
N HIS A 407 -9.05 25.13 -11.32
CA HIS A 407 -9.63 24.96 -12.64
C HIS A 407 -10.96 24.18 -12.57
N ILE A 408 -11.99 24.66 -13.28
CA ILE A 408 -13.36 24.12 -13.19
C ILE A 408 -13.44 22.61 -13.47
N MET A 409 -12.54 22.09 -14.31
CA MET A 409 -12.44 20.65 -14.62
C MET A 409 -12.01 19.78 -13.42
N LEU A 410 -11.46 20.37 -12.36
CA LEU A 410 -10.98 19.67 -11.15
C LEU A 410 -12.00 19.71 -10.01
N ASN A 411 -13.09 20.49 -10.14
CA ASN A 411 -14.07 20.67 -9.07
C ASN A 411 -15.17 19.60 -9.12
N PRO A 412 -15.35 18.80 -8.05
CA PRO A 412 -16.40 17.80 -8.00
C PRO A 412 -17.77 18.48 -7.93
N GLY A 413 -18.62 18.21 -8.92
CA GLY A 413 -20.00 18.68 -8.89
C GLY A 413 -20.22 20.18 -9.13
N VAL A 414 -19.24 20.92 -9.66
CA VAL A 414 -19.50 22.29 -10.15
C VAL A 414 -20.27 22.24 -11.46
N THR A 415 -21.58 22.14 -11.29
CA THR A 415 -22.53 23.07 -11.90
C THR A 415 -22.98 24.03 -10.78
N ASP A 416 -22.33 25.19 -10.65
CA ASP A 416 -22.65 26.41 -9.84
C ASP A 416 -22.89 26.38 -8.30
N ALA A 417 -22.10 27.25 -7.61
CA ALA A 417 -22.34 28.16 -6.44
C ALA A 417 -22.62 27.70 -4.96
N GLY A 418 -21.81 28.23 -4.00
CA GLY A 418 -22.31 28.90 -2.76
C GLY A 418 -21.87 28.46 -1.33
N GLU A 419 -20.98 29.26 -0.69
CA GLU A 419 -20.84 29.63 0.75
C GLU A 419 -20.12 28.75 1.84
N GLN A 420 -19.25 29.42 2.63
CA GLN A 420 -18.41 28.99 3.78
C GLN A 420 -19.05 29.28 5.16
N PRO A 421 -18.53 28.77 6.30
CA PRO A 421 -17.98 29.70 7.33
C PRO A 421 -16.93 29.18 8.39
N THR A 422 -15.95 30.07 8.68
CA THR A 422 -15.41 30.59 9.99
C THR A 422 -14.83 29.71 11.14
N ASP A 423 -14.15 30.39 12.08
CA ASP A 423 -12.81 30.09 12.63
C ASP A 423 -12.69 30.34 14.16
N GLN A 424 -11.55 29.91 14.77
CA GLN A 424 -10.92 30.25 16.08
C GLN A 424 -11.06 29.27 17.30
N PRO A 425 -10.16 29.32 18.32
CA PRO A 425 -8.68 29.20 18.27
C PRO A 425 -8.07 28.31 19.39
N ALA A 426 -6.78 27.96 19.25
CA ALA A 426 -5.99 27.08 20.12
C ALA A 426 -5.16 27.79 21.23
N LYS A 427 -4.58 27.00 22.16
CA LYS A 427 -3.53 27.37 23.16
C LYS A 427 -2.55 26.19 23.41
N PRO A 428 -1.34 26.42 24.01
CA PRO A 428 -0.05 26.15 23.36
C PRO A 428 0.83 25.04 24.00
N GLY A 429 1.92 24.70 23.28
CA GLY A 429 2.79 23.54 23.48
C GLY A 429 4.05 23.71 24.36
N ILE A 430 4.85 22.64 24.38
CA ILE A 430 6.14 22.48 25.08
C ILE A 430 7.22 22.06 24.06
N GLN A 431 8.45 22.58 24.23
CA GLN A 431 9.64 22.35 23.39
C GLN A 431 10.65 21.41 24.05
N GLU A 432 11.41 20.62 23.27
CA GLU A 432 12.70 20.03 23.68
C GLU A 432 13.79 20.06 22.58
N LYS A 433 15.07 19.96 23.00
CA LYS A 433 16.34 20.25 22.27
C LYS A 433 17.23 19.00 22.11
N TRP A 434 18.10 18.96 21.08
CA TRP A 434 19.16 17.93 20.88
C TRP A 434 20.57 18.52 20.60
N HIS A 435 21.63 17.75 20.91
CA HIS A 435 23.08 18.12 20.94
C HIS A 435 23.85 18.00 19.60
N VAL A 436 25.07 18.59 19.50
CA VAL A 436 25.78 18.95 18.24
C VAL A 436 26.78 17.90 17.67
N GLY A 437 27.33 16.97 18.48
CA GLY A 437 28.38 16.01 18.04
C GLY A 437 27.91 14.94 17.05
N GLN A 438 26.76 14.35 17.33
CA GLN A 438 26.12 13.25 16.58
C GLN A 438 25.85 13.54 15.09
N ARG A 439 25.76 14.83 14.71
CA ARG A 439 25.54 15.22 13.31
C ARG A 439 26.75 14.99 12.41
N GLN A 440 27.97 15.03 12.93
CA GLN A 440 29.17 15.00 12.08
C GLN A 440 29.46 13.59 11.58
N ILE A 441 29.52 12.60 12.48
CA ILE A 441 29.76 11.18 12.13
C ILE A 441 28.65 10.65 11.21
N GLN A 442 27.40 11.04 11.46
CA GLN A 442 26.28 10.67 10.58
C GLN A 442 26.46 11.21 9.16
N ASN A 443 26.91 12.46 9.01
CA ASN A 443 27.18 13.03 7.70
C ASN A 443 28.33 12.32 7.00
N ASP A 444 29.39 11.95 7.72
CA ASP A 444 30.54 11.24 7.16
C ASP A 444 30.15 9.84 6.66
N ILE A 445 29.33 9.10 7.43
CA ILE A 445 28.75 7.83 6.98
C ILE A 445 27.85 8.02 5.76
N LEU A 446 26.97 9.02 5.76
CA LEU A 446 26.11 9.30 4.62
C LEU A 446 26.93 9.70 3.38
N HIS A 447 28.07 10.37 3.55
CA HIS A 447 28.99 10.67 2.47
C HIS A 447 29.67 9.41 1.91
N LEU A 448 30.15 8.52 2.77
CA LEU A 448 30.72 7.24 2.33
C LEU A 448 29.68 6.33 1.67
N VAL A 449 28.45 6.29 2.20
CA VAL A 449 27.32 5.60 1.57
C VAL A 449 27.02 6.22 0.20
N ALA A 450 27.02 7.55 0.08
CA ALA A 450 26.85 8.23 -1.20
C ALA A 450 27.98 7.89 -2.18
N GLU A 451 29.23 7.87 -1.75
CA GLU A 451 30.37 7.49 -2.59
C GLU A 451 30.28 6.05 -3.08
N LEU A 452 29.94 5.10 -2.19
CA LEU A 452 29.84 3.68 -2.53
C LEU A 452 28.64 3.38 -3.42
N LEU A 453 27.57 4.18 -3.32
CA LEU A 453 26.40 4.12 -4.19
C LEU A 453 26.54 4.97 -5.47
N ASP A 454 27.67 5.66 -5.65
CA ASP A 454 27.91 6.62 -6.75
C ASP A 454 26.80 7.69 -6.85
N ALA A 455 26.26 8.11 -5.69
CA ALA A 455 25.17 9.07 -5.54
C ALA A 455 25.71 10.51 -5.28
N SER A 456 25.03 11.52 -5.83
CA SER A 456 25.45 12.93 -5.72
C SER A 456 25.02 13.57 -4.40
N GLY A 457 25.69 13.21 -3.29
CA GLY A 457 25.60 13.89 -1.99
C GLY A 457 24.82 13.15 -0.89
N SER A 458 25.24 13.34 0.37
CA SER A 458 24.69 12.70 1.58
C SER A 458 23.22 13.07 1.89
N THR A 459 22.73 14.20 1.36
CA THR A 459 21.38 14.75 1.63
C THR A 459 20.23 14.05 0.88
N LEU A 460 20.53 13.13 -0.05
CA LEU A 460 19.54 12.34 -0.80
C LEU A 460 19.34 10.92 -0.25
N ILE A 461 20.20 10.52 0.69
CA ILE A 461 20.13 9.20 1.34
C ILE A 461 19.29 9.36 2.58
N ASP A 462 18.17 8.63 2.63
CA ASP A 462 17.39 8.52 3.85
C ASP A 462 18.26 7.78 4.90
N PRO A 463 18.69 8.46 5.98
CA PRO A 463 19.55 7.86 6.98
C PRO A 463 18.87 6.77 7.80
N ASP A 464 17.55 6.63 7.68
CA ASP A 464 16.74 5.65 8.40
C ASP A 464 16.42 4.40 7.54
N LEU A 465 16.74 4.41 6.25
CA LEU A 465 16.67 3.22 5.40
C LEU A 465 17.85 2.28 5.64
N GLY A 466 17.57 0.98 5.63
CA GLY A 466 18.61 -0.05 5.71
C GLY A 466 19.57 -0.01 4.53
N PHE A 467 20.85 -0.31 4.73
CA PHE A 467 21.87 -0.25 3.66
C PHE A 467 21.47 -1.00 2.38
N PHE A 468 20.83 -2.17 2.51
CA PHE A 468 20.33 -2.93 1.36
C PHE A 468 19.12 -2.27 0.66
N ALA A 469 18.24 -1.62 1.43
CA ALA A 469 17.11 -0.85 0.88
C ALA A 469 17.59 0.42 0.15
N LEU A 470 18.71 1.00 0.62
CA LEU A 470 19.45 2.05 -0.08
C LEU A 470 20.14 1.56 -1.37
N GLY A 471 20.18 0.24 -1.58
CA GLY A 471 20.74 -0.38 -2.78
C GLY A 471 22.18 -0.87 -2.63
N MET A 472 22.75 -0.86 -1.42
CA MET A 472 24.07 -1.42 -1.14
C MET A 472 24.03 -2.95 -1.18
N SER A 473 25.06 -3.58 -1.74
CA SER A 473 25.32 -5.01 -1.61
C SER A 473 26.09 -5.31 -0.31
N SER A 474 26.21 -6.58 0.08
CA SER A 474 27.02 -6.96 1.24
C SER A 474 28.48 -6.53 1.09
N LEU A 475 29.01 -6.49 -0.14
CA LEU A 475 30.37 -6.02 -0.42
C LEU A 475 30.48 -4.50 -0.25
N ASP A 476 29.44 -3.75 -0.62
CA ASP A 476 29.41 -2.29 -0.43
C ASP A 476 29.34 -1.93 1.06
N VAL A 477 28.59 -2.71 1.85
CA VAL A 477 28.52 -2.54 3.32
C VAL A 477 29.87 -2.87 3.97
N ILE A 478 30.58 -3.90 3.50
CA ILE A 478 31.95 -4.18 3.97
C ILE A 478 32.91 -3.04 3.59
N ALA A 479 32.85 -2.56 2.35
CA ALA A 479 33.67 -1.43 1.89
C ALA A 479 33.37 -0.13 2.64
N LEU A 480 32.12 0.09 3.08
CA LEU A 480 31.73 1.20 3.95
C LEU A 480 32.46 1.11 5.29
N VAL A 481 32.48 -0.06 5.92
CA VAL A 481 33.14 -0.24 7.21
C VAL A 481 34.67 -0.15 7.09
N ASP A 482 35.25 -0.68 6.02
CA ASP A 482 36.69 -0.56 5.77
C ASP A 482 37.11 0.93 5.65
N ARG A 483 36.35 1.73 4.90
CA ARG A 483 36.60 3.18 4.77
C ARG A 483 36.34 3.95 6.05
N LEU A 484 35.32 3.58 6.83
CA LEU A 484 35.07 4.16 8.15
C LEU A 484 36.21 3.87 9.12
N SER A 485 36.75 2.65 9.10
CA SER A 485 37.90 2.25 9.92
C SER A 485 39.14 3.10 9.58
N GLU A 486 39.41 3.31 8.29
CA GLU A 486 40.49 4.18 7.83
C GLU A 486 40.30 5.64 8.26
N GLN A 487 39.07 6.17 8.20
CA GLN A 487 38.77 7.56 8.57
C GLN A 487 38.80 7.80 10.09
N LEU A 488 38.35 6.83 10.88
CA LEU A 488 38.31 6.91 12.35
C LEU A 488 39.68 6.58 12.98
N GLY A 489 40.56 5.89 12.25
CA GLY A 489 41.87 5.47 12.75
C GLY A 489 41.79 4.29 13.74
N GLU A 490 40.66 3.60 13.79
CA GLU A 490 40.39 2.45 14.65
C GLU A 490 39.79 1.31 13.82
N GLU A 491 40.04 0.05 14.21
CA GLU A 491 39.52 -1.12 13.51
C GLU A 491 38.03 -1.32 13.86
N VAL A 492 37.12 -1.00 12.93
CA VAL A 492 35.69 -1.27 13.07
C VAL A 492 35.41 -2.64 12.42
N PRO A 493 34.93 -3.65 13.17
CA PRO A 493 34.59 -4.95 12.58
C PRO A 493 33.54 -4.79 11.47
N TYR A 494 33.71 -5.46 10.32
CA TYR A 494 32.75 -5.36 9.22
C TYR A 494 31.31 -5.74 9.61
N THR A 495 31.13 -6.54 10.67
CA THR A 495 29.81 -6.90 11.23
C THR A 495 29.07 -5.69 11.82
N THR A 496 29.77 -4.63 12.23
CA THR A 496 29.18 -3.45 12.88
C THR A 496 28.13 -2.74 11.99
N ALA A 497 28.33 -2.66 10.67
CA ALA A 497 27.32 -2.09 9.78
C ALA A 497 26.15 -3.06 9.50
N PHE A 498 26.29 -4.34 9.81
CA PHE A 498 25.16 -5.29 9.80
C PHE A 498 24.39 -5.24 11.13
N ASP A 499 25.09 -5.03 12.24
CA ASP A 499 24.51 -4.88 13.58
C ASP A 499 23.80 -3.52 13.75
N HIS A 500 24.25 -2.50 13.01
CA HIS A 500 23.64 -1.16 12.94
C HIS A 500 23.25 -0.83 11.50
N PRO A 501 22.13 -1.40 10.99
CA PRO A 501 21.89 -1.58 9.56
C PRO A 501 21.47 -0.33 8.79
N THR A 502 21.47 0.84 9.42
CA THR A 502 21.13 2.13 8.80
C THR A 502 22.25 3.14 9.03
N PRO A 503 22.43 4.15 8.15
CA PRO A 503 23.40 5.22 8.36
C PRO A 503 23.25 5.91 9.72
N ARG A 504 22.01 6.13 10.19
CA ARG A 504 21.76 6.77 11.49
C ARG A 504 22.18 5.88 12.66
N LEU A 505 21.85 4.58 12.62
CA LEU A 505 22.20 3.67 13.71
C LEU A 505 23.71 3.46 13.81
N LEU A 506 24.38 3.33 12.66
CA LEU A 506 25.84 3.20 12.62
C LEU A 506 26.52 4.46 13.16
N ALA A 507 25.99 5.65 12.83
CA ALA A 507 26.49 6.91 13.37
C ALA A 507 26.34 7.01 14.88
N ARG A 508 25.19 6.58 15.40
CA ARG A 508 24.93 6.57 16.84
C ARG A 508 25.90 5.66 17.59
N PHE A 509 26.15 4.46 17.07
CA PHE A 509 27.09 3.52 17.67
C PHE A 509 28.53 4.07 17.70
N LEU A 510 28.96 4.68 16.60
CA LEU A 510 30.31 5.24 16.50
C LEU A 510 30.48 6.52 17.35
N ASP A 511 29.40 7.26 17.61
CA ASP A 511 29.40 8.48 18.44
C ASP A 511 29.32 8.19 19.95
N SER A 512 28.75 7.05 20.38
CA SER A 512 28.65 6.72 21.81
C SER A 512 29.98 6.27 22.42
N GLY A 513 31.02 6.00 21.62
CA GLY A 513 32.32 5.51 22.11
C GLY A 513 32.26 4.13 22.76
N ASP A 514 31.12 3.47 22.61
CA ASP A 514 30.82 2.15 23.13
C ASP A 514 31.45 1.11 22.19
N GLY A 515 32.76 0.94 22.30
CA GLY A 515 33.44 -0.20 21.69
C GLY A 515 32.77 -1.53 22.13
N PRO A 516 33.09 -2.66 21.47
CA PRO A 516 32.47 -3.96 21.74
C PRO A 516 32.55 -4.44 23.21
N GLU A 517 33.30 -3.76 24.08
CA GLU A 517 33.37 -4.00 25.52
C GLU A 517 32.28 -3.33 26.39
N SER A 518 31.54 -2.32 25.90
CA SER A 518 30.52 -1.66 26.75
C SER A 518 29.09 -2.21 26.61
N ALA A 519 28.87 -3.14 25.68
CA ALA A 519 27.65 -3.98 25.60
C ALA A 519 27.39 -4.83 26.88
N GLY A 520 28.28 -4.73 27.88
CA GLY A 520 28.27 -5.45 29.15
C GLY A 520 27.67 -4.72 30.35
N ARG A 521 26.87 -3.66 30.20
CA ARG A 521 25.93 -3.26 31.27
C ARG A 521 24.52 -3.68 30.90
N ILE A 522 24.27 -4.98 31.06
CA ILE A 522 22.93 -5.46 31.39
C ILE A 522 22.56 -4.70 32.67
N GLU A 523 21.74 -3.65 32.56
CA GLU A 523 21.01 -3.20 33.74
C GLU A 523 20.33 -4.44 34.28
N SER A 524 20.70 -4.82 35.51
CA SER A 524 20.06 -5.93 36.17
C SER A 524 18.60 -5.53 36.39
N VAL A 525 17.75 -5.82 35.41
CA VAL A 525 16.31 -5.86 35.58
C VAL A 525 16.11 -6.98 36.59
N THR A 526 16.06 -6.59 37.86
CA THR A 526 15.67 -7.50 38.91
C THR A 526 14.20 -7.75 38.65
N PRO A 527 13.76 -8.98 38.34
CA PRO A 527 12.35 -9.25 38.09
C PRO A 527 11.62 -9.08 39.42
N GLN A 528 11.18 -7.85 39.70
CA GLN A 528 10.08 -7.65 40.62
C GLN A 528 8.85 -8.04 39.82
N ARG A 529 8.26 -9.19 40.16
CA ARG A 529 6.87 -9.47 39.78
C ARG A 529 6.05 -8.28 40.24
N SER A 530 5.73 -7.41 39.30
CA SER A 530 4.92 -6.24 39.52
C SER A 530 3.47 -6.65 39.32
N ASP A 531 2.61 -6.33 40.29
CA ASP A 531 1.16 -6.46 40.14
C ASP A 531 0.58 -5.32 39.26
N ASP A 532 1.42 -4.69 38.43
CA ASP A 532 1.06 -3.57 37.57
C ASP A 532 0.15 -4.04 36.42
N PRO A 533 -1.10 -3.53 36.31
CA PRO A 533 -2.00 -3.89 35.23
C PRO A 533 -1.41 -3.53 33.85
N VAL A 534 -1.90 -4.22 32.82
CA VAL A 534 -1.54 -3.88 31.43
C VAL A 534 -2.60 -2.93 30.86
N ALA A 535 -2.19 -1.76 30.42
CA ALA A 535 -3.02 -0.80 29.73
C ALA A 535 -3.12 -1.15 28.24
N ILE A 536 -4.33 -1.10 27.69
CA ILE A 536 -4.56 -1.00 26.25
C ILE A 536 -4.49 0.48 25.90
N ILE A 537 -3.48 0.89 25.14
CA ILE A 537 -3.23 2.29 24.82
C ILE A 537 -3.59 2.66 23.38
N GLY A 538 -3.70 1.68 22.49
CA GLY A 538 -4.20 1.87 21.13
C GLY A 538 -4.85 0.62 20.60
N MET A 539 -5.75 0.77 19.62
CA MET A 539 -6.36 -0.35 18.92
C MET A 539 -6.78 0.04 17.50
N ALA A 540 -6.74 -0.90 16.57
CA ALA A 540 -7.28 -0.74 15.21
C ALA A 540 -7.83 -2.08 14.69
N CYS A 541 -8.73 -2.02 13.71
CA CYS A 541 -9.34 -3.22 13.15
C CYS A 541 -9.79 -3.11 11.69
N ARG A 542 -10.01 -4.28 11.09
CA ARG A 542 -10.75 -4.50 9.85
C ARG A 542 -11.71 -5.66 10.08
N PHE A 543 -13.01 -5.38 10.19
CA PHE A 543 -14.05 -6.38 10.38
C PHE A 543 -15.13 -6.28 9.29
N PRO A 544 -15.98 -7.32 9.11
CA PRO A 544 -17.07 -7.32 8.14
C PRO A 544 -18.07 -6.19 8.41
N GLY A 545 -18.87 -5.83 7.40
CA GLY A 545 -19.84 -4.73 7.50
C GLY A 545 -19.21 -3.33 7.47
N ASP A 546 -18.06 -3.19 6.81
CA ASP A 546 -17.28 -1.93 6.71
C ASP A 546 -16.77 -1.37 8.05
N ALA A 547 -16.67 -2.22 9.07
CA ALA A 547 -16.10 -1.90 10.36
C ALA A 547 -14.56 -1.85 10.28
N TYR A 548 -14.05 -0.83 9.58
CA TYR A 548 -12.62 -0.62 9.33
C TYR A 548 -11.94 0.32 10.34
N THR A 549 -12.65 0.77 11.36
CA THR A 549 -12.09 1.44 12.53
C THR A 549 -12.88 1.03 13.78
N PRO A 550 -12.33 1.21 15.00
CA PRO A 550 -13.07 0.94 16.23
C PRO A 550 -14.40 1.70 16.33
N GLU A 551 -14.48 2.93 15.82
CA GLU A 551 -15.69 3.77 15.85
C GLU A 551 -16.78 3.23 14.90
N ARG A 552 -16.37 2.77 13.71
CA ARG A 552 -17.28 2.11 12.77
C ARG A 552 -17.74 0.77 13.30
N PHE A 553 -16.86 0.05 13.97
CA PHE A 553 -17.23 -1.20 14.65
C PHE A 553 -18.25 -0.95 15.76
N TRP A 554 -18.06 0.08 16.58
CA TRP A 554 -19.05 0.49 17.58
C TRP A 554 -20.41 0.87 16.97
N THR A 555 -20.39 1.60 15.85
CA THR A 555 -21.60 1.97 15.11
C THR A 555 -22.35 0.72 14.63
N LEU A 556 -21.63 -0.25 14.07
CA LEU A 556 -22.20 -1.54 13.62
C LEU A 556 -22.86 -2.29 14.78
N LEU A 557 -22.18 -2.38 15.92
CA LEU A 557 -22.66 -3.07 17.11
C LEU A 557 -23.92 -2.41 17.69
N THR A 558 -23.90 -1.09 17.89
CA THR A 558 -25.04 -0.34 18.48
C THR A 558 -26.28 -0.34 17.61
N GLN A 559 -26.11 -0.45 16.29
CA GLN A 559 -27.22 -0.58 15.34
C GLN A 559 -27.76 -2.01 15.23
N GLY A 560 -27.13 -2.99 15.89
CA GLY A 560 -27.55 -4.39 15.81
C GLY A 560 -27.42 -4.96 14.40
N VAL A 561 -26.36 -4.57 13.68
CA VAL A 561 -26.12 -5.04 12.32
C VAL A 561 -25.60 -6.48 12.34
N ASP A 562 -26.20 -7.33 11.51
CA ASP A 562 -25.66 -8.62 11.10
C ASP A 562 -24.87 -8.43 9.79
N ALA A 563 -23.57 -8.69 9.85
CA ALA A 563 -22.60 -8.47 8.78
C ALA A 563 -22.32 -9.74 7.96
N ILE A 564 -23.11 -10.80 8.15
CA ILE A 564 -23.03 -12.00 7.32
C ILE A 564 -23.64 -11.72 5.95
N GLY A 565 -22.89 -12.08 4.90
CA GLY A 565 -23.29 -11.89 3.52
C GLY A 565 -22.90 -13.07 2.64
N ALA A 566 -23.20 -12.95 1.35
CA ALA A 566 -22.82 -13.96 0.37
C ALA A 566 -21.29 -14.02 0.17
N SER A 567 -20.77 -15.21 -0.12
CA SER A 567 -19.35 -15.41 -0.43
C SER A 567 -18.91 -14.61 -1.66
N PRO A 568 -17.72 -13.98 -1.62
CA PRO A 568 -17.22 -13.14 -2.70
C PRO A 568 -16.97 -13.96 -3.97
N THR A 569 -17.44 -13.45 -5.11
CA THR A 569 -17.41 -14.15 -6.42
C THR A 569 -16.06 -14.05 -7.13
N ASP A 570 -15.14 -13.23 -6.62
CA ASP A 570 -13.85 -12.91 -7.23
C ASP A 570 -12.67 -13.63 -6.58
N ARG A 571 -12.95 -14.56 -5.64
CA ARG A 571 -11.95 -15.37 -4.93
C ARG A 571 -11.92 -16.82 -5.41
N TRP A 572 -13.05 -17.50 -5.53
CA TRP A 572 -13.12 -18.86 -6.09
C TRP A 572 -14.36 -19.03 -6.97
N ASP A 573 -14.32 -19.98 -7.90
CA ASP A 573 -15.46 -20.25 -8.78
C ASP A 573 -16.51 -21.07 -8.01
N ASN A 574 -17.52 -20.39 -7.46
CA ASN A 574 -18.65 -21.02 -6.76
C ASN A 574 -19.38 -22.08 -7.61
N ARG A 575 -19.22 -22.08 -8.95
CA ARG A 575 -19.83 -23.09 -9.84
C ARG A 575 -19.04 -24.40 -9.90
N ARG A 576 -17.74 -24.38 -9.60
CA ARG A 576 -16.87 -25.58 -9.57
C ARG A 576 -17.03 -26.41 -8.31
N TYR A 577 -17.66 -25.83 -7.30
CA TYR A 577 -18.09 -26.51 -6.08
C TYR A 577 -19.63 -26.49 -6.07
N PRO A 578 -20.30 -27.19 -7.03
CA PRO A 578 -21.74 -27.11 -7.18
C PRO A 578 -22.44 -27.62 -5.93
N ASN A 579 -23.21 -26.73 -5.32
CA ASN A 579 -24.16 -27.03 -4.27
C ASN A 579 -25.26 -27.95 -4.80
N GLU A 580 -25.12 -29.26 -4.60
CA GLU A 580 -26.28 -30.17 -4.72
C GLU A 580 -27.36 -29.83 -3.67
N ASN A 581 -27.01 -29.05 -2.65
CA ASN A 581 -27.91 -28.55 -1.61
C ASN A 581 -28.04 -27.01 -1.66
N PRO A 582 -29.25 -26.44 -1.93
CA PRO A 582 -29.48 -24.99 -1.94
C PRO A 582 -29.22 -24.26 -0.60
N LYS A 583 -28.77 -24.98 0.44
CA LYS A 583 -28.38 -24.49 1.77
C LYS A 583 -26.89 -24.73 2.12
N SER A 584 -25.96 -24.78 1.16
CA SER A 584 -24.56 -25.02 1.55
C SER A 584 -23.93 -23.79 2.20
N THR A 585 -23.19 -24.08 3.26
CA THR A 585 -22.50 -23.15 4.16
C THR A 585 -21.34 -22.43 3.49
N VAL A 586 -20.87 -22.93 2.33
CA VAL A 586 -19.84 -22.29 1.48
C VAL A 586 -20.34 -20.98 0.85
N SER A 587 -21.65 -20.74 0.87
CA SER A 587 -22.29 -19.61 0.19
C SER A 587 -22.37 -18.33 1.01
N TYR A 588 -22.13 -18.39 2.33
CA TYR A 588 -22.28 -17.25 3.25
C TYR A 588 -21.15 -17.17 4.28
N GLY A 589 -20.87 -15.94 4.74
CA GLY A 589 -19.82 -15.65 5.71
C GLY A 589 -19.69 -14.16 5.98
N GLY A 590 -18.92 -13.80 7.00
CA GLY A 590 -18.51 -12.41 7.22
C GLY A 590 -17.25 -12.10 6.43
N PHE A 591 -17.35 -11.32 5.36
CA PHE A 591 -16.22 -11.06 4.46
C PHE A 591 -15.79 -9.59 4.47
N LEU A 592 -14.48 -9.37 4.32
CA LEU A 592 -13.94 -8.06 3.98
C LEU A 592 -14.14 -7.80 2.49
N ARG A 593 -14.52 -6.56 2.14
CA ARG A 593 -14.79 -6.18 0.74
C ARG A 593 -13.56 -6.19 -0.14
N ASP A 594 -12.43 -5.73 0.40
CA ASP A 594 -11.17 -5.66 -0.32
C ASP A 594 -10.03 -6.22 0.53
N VAL A 595 -9.36 -7.24 -0.03
CA VAL A 595 -8.17 -7.89 0.54
C VAL A 595 -7.03 -7.94 -0.50
N LYS A 596 -7.21 -7.26 -1.64
CA LYS A 596 -6.27 -7.29 -2.76
C LYS A 596 -5.41 -6.02 -2.80
N THR A 597 -5.92 -4.90 -2.31
CA THR A 597 -5.17 -3.63 -2.21
C THR A 597 -4.22 -3.63 -1.03
N PHE A 598 -3.11 -2.89 -1.18
CA PHE A 598 -2.05 -2.73 -0.19
C PHE A 598 -1.05 -1.66 -0.64
N ASP A 599 -0.64 -0.77 0.26
CA ASP A 599 0.42 0.22 -0.01
C ASP A 599 1.83 -0.38 0.20
N ALA A 600 2.30 -1.13 -0.78
CA ALA A 600 3.61 -1.79 -0.68
C ALA A 600 4.78 -0.81 -0.54
N ALA A 601 4.70 0.37 -1.17
CA ALA A 601 5.78 1.35 -1.14
C ALA A 601 5.94 1.94 0.25
N PHE A 602 4.83 2.24 0.93
CA PHE A 602 4.83 2.70 2.31
C PHE A 602 5.55 1.74 3.25
N PHE A 603 5.33 0.44 3.10
CA PHE A 603 5.96 -0.59 3.93
C PHE A 603 7.34 -1.06 3.43
N ASN A 604 8.01 -0.29 2.55
CA ASN A 604 9.31 -0.62 1.97
C ASN A 604 9.36 -1.98 1.24
N LEU A 605 8.24 -2.42 0.65
CA LEU A 605 8.13 -3.68 -0.08
C LEU A 605 8.14 -3.45 -1.59
N SER A 606 8.97 -4.21 -2.30
CA SER A 606 8.96 -4.16 -3.77
C SER A 606 7.62 -4.71 -4.30
N PRO A 607 7.11 -4.22 -5.46
CA PRO A 607 5.89 -4.77 -6.05
C PRO A 607 5.96 -6.28 -6.30
N ARG A 608 7.16 -6.80 -6.61
CA ARG A 608 7.41 -8.22 -6.83
C ARG A 608 7.23 -9.04 -5.55
N GLU A 609 7.75 -8.56 -4.43
CA GLU A 609 7.54 -9.17 -3.13
C GLU A 609 6.06 -9.06 -2.73
N ALA A 610 5.49 -7.85 -2.80
CA ALA A 610 4.12 -7.56 -2.39
C ALA A 610 3.08 -8.49 -3.02
N ILE A 611 3.19 -8.81 -4.32
CA ILE A 611 2.28 -9.74 -5.01
C ILE A 611 2.33 -11.16 -4.42
N THR A 612 3.45 -11.58 -3.85
CA THR A 612 3.62 -12.92 -3.26
C THR A 612 3.24 -12.99 -1.77
N LEU A 613 3.00 -11.85 -1.12
CA LEU A 613 2.58 -11.80 0.29
C LEU A 613 1.13 -12.28 0.44
N ASP A 614 0.91 -13.12 1.44
CA ASP A 614 -0.42 -13.41 1.97
C ASP A 614 -1.10 -12.08 2.37
N PRO A 615 -2.30 -11.78 1.86
CA PRO A 615 -3.08 -10.61 2.29
C PRO A 615 -3.23 -10.46 3.81
N GLN A 616 -3.15 -11.53 4.59
CA GLN A 616 -3.12 -11.46 6.05
C GLN A 616 -1.91 -10.66 6.56
N GLN A 617 -0.71 -10.87 5.98
CA GLN A 617 0.49 -10.11 6.35
C GLN A 617 0.38 -8.63 5.97
N ARG A 618 -0.31 -8.33 4.87
CA ARG A 618 -0.56 -6.96 4.41
C ARG A 618 -1.49 -6.21 5.36
N LEU A 619 -2.61 -6.84 5.73
CA LEU A 619 -3.54 -6.29 6.72
C LEU A 619 -2.88 -6.09 8.08
N LEU A 620 -2.04 -7.04 8.52
CA LEU A 620 -1.30 -6.91 9.77
C LEU A 620 -0.42 -5.65 9.80
N LEU A 621 0.26 -5.32 8.70
CA LEU A 621 1.07 -4.11 8.59
C LEU A 621 0.23 -2.83 8.68
N GLU A 622 -0.85 -2.75 7.88
CA GLU A 622 -1.75 -1.58 7.87
C GLU A 622 -2.42 -1.37 9.23
N VAL A 623 -3.02 -2.43 9.80
CA VAL A 623 -3.76 -2.33 11.06
C VAL A 623 -2.81 -2.12 12.24
N THR A 624 -1.57 -2.63 12.20
CA THR A 624 -0.57 -2.30 13.23
C THR A 624 -0.16 -0.84 13.16
N TRP A 625 0.07 -0.29 11.96
CA TRP A 625 0.40 1.12 11.79
C TRP A 625 -0.69 2.02 12.39
N GLU A 626 -1.96 1.76 12.04
CA GLU A 626 -3.09 2.52 12.56
C GLU A 626 -3.27 2.35 14.07
N ALA A 627 -3.02 1.17 14.63
CA ALA A 627 -3.09 0.96 16.07
C ALA A 627 -2.02 1.78 16.81
N LEU A 628 -0.82 1.93 16.24
CA LEU A 628 0.24 2.79 16.76
C LEU A 628 -0.12 4.28 16.64
N GLU A 629 -0.70 4.72 15.52
CA GLU A 629 -1.22 6.08 15.37
C GLU A 629 -2.31 6.38 16.41
N ASN A 630 -3.23 5.44 16.64
CA ASN A 630 -4.27 5.56 17.67
C ASN A 630 -3.71 5.55 19.09
N ALA A 631 -2.52 4.96 19.30
CA ALA A 631 -1.77 5.04 20.56
C ALA A 631 -0.94 6.34 20.69
N ALA A 632 -0.90 7.18 19.65
CA ALA A 632 -0.02 8.34 19.54
C ALA A 632 1.48 8.00 19.66
N ILE A 633 1.90 6.84 19.16
CA ILE A 633 3.30 6.38 19.20
C ILE A 633 3.92 6.47 17.80
N PRO A 634 4.94 7.33 17.61
CA PRO A 634 5.71 7.36 16.37
C PRO A 634 6.43 6.03 16.16
N PRO A 635 6.23 5.33 15.03
CA PRO A 635 6.92 4.05 14.75
C PRO A 635 8.45 4.15 14.77
N SER A 636 9.01 5.33 14.50
CA SER A 636 10.45 5.62 14.60
C SER A 636 11.02 5.39 16.00
N ASP A 637 10.20 5.56 17.04
CA ASP A 637 10.63 5.48 18.44
C ASP A 637 10.77 4.03 18.91
N LEU A 638 10.25 3.08 18.12
CA LEU A 638 10.32 1.65 18.41
C LEU A 638 11.60 0.99 17.85
N ASN A 639 12.31 1.67 16.95
CA ASN A 639 13.48 1.13 16.28
C ASN A 639 14.64 0.90 17.28
N GLY A 640 15.17 -0.32 17.32
CA GLY A 640 16.16 -0.80 18.29
C GLY A 640 15.59 -1.06 19.69
N GLY A 641 14.29 -0.82 19.90
CA GLY A 641 13.62 -1.00 21.18
C GLY A 641 13.10 -2.42 21.40
N ALA A 642 12.92 -2.78 22.67
CA ALA A 642 12.39 -4.09 23.09
C ALA A 642 10.86 -4.21 22.92
N ALA A 643 10.26 -3.61 21.89
CA ALA A 643 8.84 -3.80 21.63
C ALA A 643 8.58 -5.23 21.09
N GLY A 644 7.68 -5.95 21.74
CA GLY A 644 7.30 -7.32 21.35
C GLY A 644 6.10 -7.35 20.39
N VAL A 645 6.03 -8.37 19.55
CA VAL A 645 4.98 -8.59 18.55
C VAL A 645 4.39 -9.99 18.72
N PHE A 646 3.09 -10.09 19.01
CA PHE A 646 2.38 -11.32 19.33
C PHE A 646 1.11 -11.42 18.47
N ILE A 647 1.13 -12.26 17.43
CA ILE A 647 0.06 -12.31 16.43
C ILE A 647 -0.58 -13.69 16.37
N GLY A 648 -1.89 -13.75 16.57
CA GLY A 648 -2.70 -14.92 16.27
C GLY A 648 -2.95 -15.07 14.76
N ILE A 649 -2.46 -16.14 14.15
CA ILE A 649 -2.62 -16.43 12.71
C ILE A 649 -2.56 -17.94 12.47
N SER A 650 -3.58 -18.51 11.82
CA SER A 650 -3.72 -19.96 11.65
C SER A 650 -3.82 -20.40 10.19
N SER A 651 -4.57 -19.69 9.35
CA SER A 651 -4.83 -20.11 7.96
C SER A 651 -3.69 -19.71 7.00
N ARG A 652 -3.53 -20.49 5.91
CA ARG A 652 -2.51 -20.27 4.87
C ARG A 652 -3.08 -20.42 3.45
N ASP A 653 -4.35 -20.07 3.29
CA ASP A 653 -5.12 -20.25 2.05
C ASP A 653 -4.41 -19.67 0.81
N TYR A 654 -3.71 -18.53 0.96
CA TYR A 654 -3.04 -17.88 -0.16
C TYR A 654 -1.97 -18.77 -0.82
N ALA A 655 -1.17 -19.47 -0.01
CA ALA A 655 -0.14 -20.40 -0.50
C ALA A 655 -0.74 -21.67 -1.11
N GLU A 656 -1.86 -22.13 -0.57
CA GLU A 656 -2.54 -23.36 -1.02
C GLU A 656 -3.14 -23.19 -2.41
N ARG A 657 -3.57 -21.98 -2.75
CA ARG A 657 -4.09 -21.63 -4.09
C ARG A 657 -3.06 -21.62 -5.20
N LEU A 658 -1.77 -21.47 -4.86
CA LEU A 658 -0.70 -21.50 -5.86
C LEU A 658 -0.41 -22.95 -6.24
N SER A 659 -0.34 -23.28 -7.54
CA SER A 659 0.09 -24.62 -7.96
C SER A 659 1.52 -24.91 -7.48
N PRO A 660 1.91 -26.18 -7.27
CA PRO A 660 3.29 -26.53 -6.92
C PRO A 660 4.32 -25.93 -7.88
N ALA A 661 3.99 -25.85 -9.17
CA ALA A 661 4.85 -25.24 -10.17
C ALA A 661 4.90 -23.71 -10.09
N GLU A 662 3.82 -23.03 -9.68
CA GLU A 662 3.84 -21.59 -9.39
C GLU A 662 4.64 -21.28 -8.12
N ARG A 663 4.51 -22.10 -7.07
CA ARG A 663 5.32 -21.97 -5.85
C ARG A 663 6.82 -22.10 -6.10
N ILE A 664 7.22 -22.97 -7.04
CA ILE A 664 8.63 -23.16 -7.43
C ILE A 664 9.11 -22.05 -8.38
N ARG A 665 8.24 -21.51 -9.24
CA ARG A 665 8.58 -20.47 -10.22
C ARG A 665 8.60 -19.06 -9.64
N GLN A 666 7.81 -18.81 -8.59
CA GLN A 666 7.82 -17.54 -7.86
C GLN A 666 8.99 -17.53 -6.87
N THR A 667 9.61 -16.36 -6.73
CA THR A 667 10.85 -16.02 -5.99
C THR A 667 11.02 -16.60 -4.58
N GLY A 668 12.22 -16.40 -3.99
CA GLY A 668 12.46 -16.65 -2.55
C GLY A 668 11.47 -15.96 -1.59
N TYR A 669 10.75 -14.93 -2.05
CA TYR A 669 9.67 -14.28 -1.30
C TYR A 669 8.45 -15.15 -1.02
N ILE A 670 8.25 -16.30 -1.69
CA ILE A 670 7.10 -17.18 -1.37
C ILE A 670 7.19 -17.74 0.04
N ALA A 671 8.41 -18.10 0.47
CA ALA A 671 8.64 -18.66 1.79
C ALA A 671 8.28 -17.65 2.89
N THR A 672 8.78 -16.42 2.79
CA THR A 672 8.52 -15.36 3.77
C THR A 672 7.15 -14.70 3.57
N GLY A 673 6.64 -14.63 2.35
CA GLY A 673 5.34 -14.04 2.04
C GLY A 673 4.15 -14.83 2.59
N ASN A 674 4.33 -16.12 2.91
CA ASN A 674 3.24 -17.01 3.32
C ASN A 674 3.50 -17.75 4.64
N ALA A 675 4.64 -17.53 5.29
CA ALA A 675 4.91 -18.10 6.61
C ALA A 675 4.16 -17.31 7.70
N PRO A 676 3.41 -17.97 8.60
CA PRO A 676 2.76 -17.28 9.72
C PRO A 676 3.77 -16.53 10.59
N SER A 677 4.95 -17.12 10.82
CA SER A 677 6.06 -16.48 11.54
C SER A 677 6.52 -15.17 10.90
N ALA A 678 6.48 -15.08 9.58
CA ALA A 678 6.81 -13.86 8.87
C ALA A 678 5.69 -12.80 8.97
N GLY A 679 4.46 -13.15 9.34
CA GLY A 679 3.43 -12.15 9.68
C GLY A 679 3.83 -11.30 10.89
N ALA A 680 4.23 -11.92 11.98
CA ALA A 680 4.77 -11.22 13.15
C ALA A 680 6.16 -10.61 12.85
N GLY A 681 7.06 -11.41 12.25
CA GLY A 681 8.43 -10.97 11.98
C GLY A 681 8.53 -9.79 11.02
N ARG A 682 7.58 -9.62 10.10
CA ARG A 682 7.56 -8.48 9.16
C ARG A 682 7.15 -7.18 9.84
N ILE A 683 6.26 -7.23 10.84
CA ILE A 683 5.97 -6.08 11.69
C ILE A 683 7.25 -5.68 12.43
N SER A 684 7.89 -6.62 13.11
CA SER A 684 9.12 -6.36 13.86
C SER A 684 10.23 -5.82 12.96
N HIS A 685 10.40 -6.41 11.78
CA HIS A 685 11.38 -5.98 10.79
C HIS A 685 11.11 -4.56 10.29
N PHE A 686 9.85 -4.24 9.98
CA PHE A 686 9.47 -2.92 9.49
C PHE A 686 9.64 -1.83 10.56
N LEU A 687 9.29 -2.13 11.81
CA LEU A 687 9.42 -1.20 12.94
C LEU A 687 10.85 -1.15 13.53
N GLY A 688 11.72 -2.09 13.15
CA GLY A 688 13.07 -2.21 13.70
C GLY A 688 13.11 -2.70 15.16
N THR A 689 12.07 -3.37 15.65
CA THR A 689 11.96 -3.78 17.05
C THR A 689 12.72 -5.07 17.33
N THR A 690 13.31 -5.20 18.52
CA THR A 690 14.14 -6.34 18.92
C THR A 690 13.52 -7.18 20.03
N GLY A 691 12.29 -6.87 20.46
CA GLY A 691 11.54 -7.68 21.42
C GLY A 691 11.05 -9.02 20.85
N PRO A 692 10.42 -9.87 21.67
CA PRO A 692 9.91 -11.16 21.23
C PRO A 692 8.92 -11.02 20.06
N SER A 693 9.08 -11.81 19.00
CA SER A 693 8.26 -11.75 17.79
C SER A 693 7.66 -13.11 17.46
N LEU A 694 6.39 -13.32 17.78
CA LEU A 694 5.72 -14.62 17.78
C LEU A 694 4.47 -14.64 16.91
N ALA A 695 4.38 -15.65 16.05
CA ALA A 695 3.12 -16.07 15.43
C ALA A 695 2.55 -17.24 16.21
N ILE A 696 1.29 -17.16 16.58
CA ILE A 696 0.62 -18.07 17.52
C ILE A 696 -0.57 -18.71 16.82
N ASP A 697 -0.61 -20.04 16.88
CA ASP A 697 -1.73 -20.83 16.38
C ASP A 697 -2.26 -21.73 17.50
N THR A 698 -3.36 -21.31 18.10
CA THR A 698 -4.19 -22.09 19.02
C THR A 698 -5.64 -22.10 18.53
N ALA A 699 -5.81 -22.16 17.19
CA ALA A 699 -7.08 -22.07 16.49
C ALA A 699 -7.89 -20.82 16.89
N CYS A 700 -9.16 -20.98 17.30
CA CYS A 700 -10.07 -19.89 17.62
C CYS A 700 -9.64 -19.00 18.81
N SER A 701 -8.67 -19.44 19.61
CA SER A 701 -8.17 -18.71 20.77
C SER A 701 -6.88 -17.91 20.50
N SER A 702 -6.31 -18.01 19.29
CA SER A 702 -4.96 -17.53 18.96
C SER A 702 -4.71 -16.08 19.37
N SER A 703 -5.62 -15.16 19.06
CA SER A 703 -5.46 -13.74 19.44
C SER A 703 -5.49 -13.48 20.95
N LEU A 704 -6.29 -14.21 21.75
CA LEU A 704 -6.25 -14.03 23.22
C LEU A 704 -5.04 -14.70 23.86
N VAL A 705 -4.55 -15.81 23.30
CA VAL A 705 -3.25 -16.37 23.71
C VAL A 705 -2.12 -15.40 23.38
N ALA A 706 -2.19 -14.71 22.24
CA ALA A 706 -1.26 -13.66 21.88
C ALA A 706 -1.27 -12.50 22.87
N VAL A 707 -2.46 -12.02 23.26
CA VAL A 707 -2.61 -10.99 24.31
C VAL A 707 -2.09 -11.48 25.66
N ASP A 708 -2.37 -12.72 26.08
CA ASP A 708 -1.86 -13.28 27.35
C ASP A 708 -0.32 -13.35 27.37
N LEU A 709 0.31 -13.77 26.27
CA LEU A 709 1.77 -13.80 26.15
C LEU A 709 2.38 -12.39 26.10
N ALA A 710 1.72 -11.45 25.43
CA ALA A 710 2.12 -10.04 25.41
C ALA A 710 2.08 -9.42 26.81
N CYS A 711 0.99 -9.65 27.56
CA CYS A 711 0.88 -9.19 28.95
C CYS A 711 1.99 -9.77 29.84
N ARG A 712 2.30 -11.07 29.69
CA ARG A 712 3.39 -11.70 30.44
C ARG A 712 4.76 -11.12 30.07
N SER A 713 5.01 -10.93 28.78
CA SER A 713 6.27 -10.33 28.30
C SER A 713 6.47 -8.90 28.84
N LEU A 714 5.40 -8.11 28.95
CA LEU A 714 5.43 -6.80 29.60
C LEU A 714 5.72 -6.90 31.10
N VAL A 715 5.08 -7.83 31.82
CA VAL A 715 5.26 -7.99 33.27
C VAL A 715 6.65 -8.55 33.61
N ASP A 716 7.14 -9.51 32.83
CA ASP A 716 8.44 -10.16 33.04
C ASP A 716 9.61 -9.25 32.59
N GLY A 717 9.32 -8.18 31.84
CA GLY A 717 10.30 -7.19 31.38
C GLY A 717 10.96 -7.52 30.03
N ASP A 718 10.55 -8.63 29.39
CA ASP A 718 10.99 -9.01 28.04
C ASP A 718 10.54 -8.00 26.97
N SER A 719 9.43 -7.29 27.23
CA SER A 719 8.96 -6.17 26.41
C SER A 719 8.72 -4.91 27.24
N ASN A 720 8.96 -3.73 26.65
CA ASN A 720 8.54 -2.44 27.22
C ASN A 720 7.23 -1.90 26.59
N LEU A 721 6.88 -2.40 25.41
CA LEU A 721 5.64 -2.20 24.68
C LEU A 721 5.32 -3.51 23.95
N ALA A 722 4.05 -3.88 23.84
CA ALA A 722 3.68 -5.08 23.10
C ALA A 722 2.55 -4.81 22.09
N ILE A 723 2.76 -5.27 20.86
CA ILE A 723 1.78 -5.28 19.78
C ILE A 723 1.12 -6.66 19.80
N ALA A 724 -0.17 -6.73 20.09
CA ALA A 724 -0.88 -8.01 20.26
C ALA A 724 -2.19 -8.04 19.50
N GLY A 725 -2.50 -9.14 18.83
CA GLY A 725 -3.76 -9.25 18.10
C GLY A 725 -3.90 -10.51 17.28
N GLY A 726 -4.66 -10.45 16.20
CA GLY A 726 -4.79 -11.57 15.27
C GLY A 726 -5.44 -11.20 13.95
N VAL A 727 -5.30 -12.11 12.98
CA VAL A 727 -5.85 -11.97 11.63
C VAL A 727 -6.42 -13.30 11.16
N ASN A 728 -7.49 -13.22 10.38
CA ASN A 728 -8.06 -14.34 9.66
C ASN A 728 -8.64 -13.89 8.31
N LEU A 729 -8.29 -14.59 7.24
CA LEU A 729 -8.92 -14.44 5.92
C LEU A 729 -9.33 -15.80 5.36
N ILE A 730 -10.42 -15.80 4.60
CA ILE A 730 -10.99 -16.93 3.87
C ILE A 730 -10.71 -16.68 2.39
N LEU A 731 -9.64 -17.27 1.87
CA LEU A 731 -9.23 -17.11 0.47
C LEU A 731 -9.53 -18.37 -0.36
N SER A 732 -9.90 -19.47 0.30
CA SER A 732 -10.20 -20.75 -0.33
C SER A 732 -11.41 -21.46 0.31
N PRO A 733 -12.24 -22.17 -0.46
CA PRO A 733 -13.44 -22.83 0.07
C PRO A 733 -13.18 -24.16 0.81
N GLU A 734 -11.97 -24.72 0.72
CA GLU A 734 -11.65 -26.08 1.18
C GLU A 734 -11.88 -26.26 2.68
N LEU A 735 -11.36 -25.34 3.50
CA LEU A 735 -11.55 -25.41 4.96
C LEU A 735 -13.03 -25.28 5.34
N THR A 736 -13.79 -24.46 4.61
CA THR A 736 -15.25 -24.37 4.81
C THR A 736 -15.91 -25.71 4.51
N GLY A 737 -15.54 -26.39 3.42
CA GLY A 737 -16.05 -27.72 3.10
C GLY A 737 -15.68 -28.79 4.15
N TYR A 738 -14.46 -28.74 4.71
CA TYR A 738 -14.07 -29.64 5.80
C TYR A 738 -14.92 -29.41 7.06
N LEU A 739 -15.14 -28.15 7.44
CA LEU A 739 -15.95 -27.79 8.60
C LEU A 739 -17.44 -28.10 8.40
N GLU A 740 -17.95 -27.95 7.19
CA GLU A 740 -19.30 -28.39 6.81
C GLU A 740 -19.43 -29.91 6.98
N SER A 741 -18.46 -30.68 6.47
CA SER A 741 -18.47 -32.15 6.61
C SER A 741 -18.36 -32.62 8.07
N ALA A 742 -17.79 -31.78 8.94
CA ALA A 742 -17.71 -32.00 10.38
C ALA A 742 -18.96 -31.53 11.15
N ASN A 743 -19.99 -31.02 10.45
CA ASN A 743 -21.20 -30.41 11.03
C ASN A 743 -20.90 -29.27 12.03
N ALA A 744 -19.85 -28.49 11.77
CA ALA A 744 -19.46 -27.37 12.61
C ALA A 744 -20.18 -26.06 12.22
N LEU A 745 -20.72 -25.99 11.00
CA LEU A 745 -21.25 -24.76 10.41
C LEU A 745 -22.78 -24.70 10.46
N ALA A 746 -23.31 -23.52 10.78
CA ALA A 746 -24.76 -23.26 10.80
C ALA A 746 -25.33 -23.29 9.38
N ALA A 747 -26.41 -24.04 9.15
CA ALA A 747 -26.95 -24.25 7.80
C ALA A 747 -27.57 -22.99 7.18
N ASP A 748 -27.99 -22.03 8.01
CA ASP A 748 -28.50 -20.72 7.60
C ASP A 748 -27.42 -19.63 7.57
N GLY A 749 -26.19 -19.94 7.98
CA GLY A 749 -25.08 -19.00 8.00
C GLY A 749 -25.08 -18.03 9.18
N HIS A 750 -25.86 -18.25 10.25
CA HIS A 750 -25.88 -17.34 11.40
C HIS A 750 -25.46 -18.03 12.71
N CYS A 751 -24.58 -17.37 13.46
CA CYS A 751 -24.28 -17.74 14.85
C CYS A 751 -25.49 -17.42 15.73
N LYS A 752 -26.30 -18.43 16.05
CA LYS A 752 -27.50 -18.34 16.90
C LYS A 752 -27.14 -18.62 18.36
N THR A 753 -26.21 -17.82 18.89
CA THR A 753 -25.60 -18.03 20.19
C THR A 753 -26.64 -18.05 21.30
N PHE A 754 -26.61 -19.09 22.14
CA PHE A 754 -27.55 -19.35 23.25
C PHE A 754 -29.01 -19.61 22.86
N ASP A 755 -29.34 -19.64 21.57
CA ASP A 755 -30.68 -19.96 21.08
C ASP A 755 -30.93 -21.48 21.07
N ALA A 756 -32.19 -21.89 21.23
CA ALA A 756 -32.62 -23.28 21.16
C ALA A 756 -32.39 -23.91 19.77
N SER A 757 -32.33 -23.08 18.73
CA SER A 757 -32.08 -23.47 17.34
C SER A 757 -30.61 -23.36 16.91
N ALA A 758 -29.69 -23.08 17.83
CA ALA A 758 -28.25 -23.17 17.62
C ALA A 758 -27.88 -24.47 16.87
N ASP A 759 -27.12 -24.39 15.79
CA ASP A 759 -26.76 -25.53 14.93
C ASP A 759 -25.31 -25.48 14.41
N GLY A 760 -24.54 -24.46 14.79
CA GLY A 760 -23.18 -24.24 14.31
C GLY A 760 -22.80 -22.76 14.32
N TYR A 761 -21.60 -22.47 13.86
CA TYR A 761 -21.14 -21.09 13.63
C TYR A 761 -21.03 -20.78 12.14
N VAL A 762 -20.84 -19.50 11.81
CA VAL A 762 -20.48 -19.07 10.45
C VAL A 762 -19.05 -18.54 10.43
N ARG A 763 -18.26 -18.92 9.43
CA ARG A 763 -16.88 -18.44 9.28
C ARG A 763 -16.87 -16.96 8.90
N SER A 764 -15.81 -16.27 9.33
CA SER A 764 -15.67 -14.85 9.06
C SER A 764 -14.20 -14.39 9.02
N GLU A 765 -14.00 -13.22 8.45
CA GLU A 765 -12.73 -12.57 8.22
C GLU A 765 -12.51 -11.38 9.13
N GLY A 766 -11.25 -11.09 9.45
CA GLY A 766 -10.90 -9.80 10.02
C GLY A 766 -9.51 -9.75 10.63
N CYS A 767 -9.12 -8.55 11.00
CA CYS A 767 -7.86 -8.27 11.69
C CYS A 767 -8.12 -7.29 12.83
N GLY A 768 -7.54 -7.53 13.99
CA GLY A 768 -7.55 -6.60 15.12
C GLY A 768 -6.18 -6.57 15.80
N ILE A 769 -5.69 -5.37 16.09
CA ILE A 769 -4.40 -5.13 16.76
C ILE A 769 -4.62 -4.21 17.96
N LEU A 770 -3.94 -4.53 19.06
CA LEU A 770 -3.88 -3.77 20.30
C LEU A 770 -2.42 -3.35 20.56
N ILE A 771 -2.23 -2.14 21.05
CA ILE A 771 -0.97 -1.66 21.59
C ILE A 771 -1.08 -1.69 23.11
N LEU A 772 -0.18 -2.43 23.74
CA LEU A 772 -0.19 -2.74 25.16
C LEU A 772 1.06 -2.19 25.84
N LYS A 773 0.88 -1.66 27.05
CA LYS A 773 1.98 -1.18 27.90
C LYS A 773 1.66 -1.46 29.36
N ARG A 774 2.66 -1.56 30.22
CA ARG A 774 2.44 -1.54 31.67
C ARG A 774 1.74 -0.23 32.06
N LEU A 775 0.75 -0.27 32.96
CA LEU A 775 -0.04 0.91 33.30
C LEU A 775 0.83 2.01 33.91
N SER A 776 1.79 1.65 34.78
CA SER A 776 2.73 2.62 35.35
C SER A 776 3.52 3.37 34.28
N ASP A 777 4.00 2.65 33.25
CA ASP A 777 4.73 3.25 32.14
C ASP A 777 3.83 4.11 31.25
N ALA A 778 2.60 3.64 30.99
CA ALA A 778 1.61 4.40 30.22
C ALA A 778 1.29 5.76 30.88
N ILE A 779 1.10 5.75 32.21
CA ILE A 779 0.89 6.97 32.99
C ILE A 779 2.13 7.86 32.97
N ALA A 780 3.33 7.28 33.16
CA ALA A 780 4.57 8.02 33.17
C ALA A 780 4.88 8.72 31.84
N GLN A 781 4.48 8.10 30.73
CA GLN A 781 4.69 8.61 29.37
C GLN A 781 3.52 9.47 28.85
N GLY A 782 2.42 9.54 29.61
CA GLY A 782 1.23 10.31 29.22
C GLY A 782 0.44 9.67 28.07
N ASP A 783 0.54 8.36 27.90
CA ASP A 783 -0.18 7.63 26.87
C ASP A 783 -1.70 7.62 27.13
N PRO A 784 -2.54 7.56 26.08
CA PRO A 784 -3.96 7.31 26.25
C PRO A 784 -4.18 5.92 26.88
N VAL A 785 -5.10 5.81 27.83
CA VAL A 785 -5.49 4.52 28.42
C VAL A 785 -6.94 4.23 28.06
N LEU A 786 -7.15 3.29 27.14
CA LEU A 786 -8.48 2.92 26.65
C LEU A 786 -9.20 1.97 27.63
N ALA A 787 -8.46 1.00 28.16
CA ALA A 787 -8.93 0.03 29.16
C ALA A 787 -7.74 -0.67 29.84
N LEU A 788 -8.02 -1.44 30.89
CA LEU A 788 -7.02 -2.22 31.63
C LEU A 788 -7.29 -3.72 31.50
N ILE A 789 -6.26 -4.48 31.14
CA ILE A 789 -6.22 -5.93 31.29
C ILE A 789 -5.69 -6.24 32.69
N ARG A 790 -6.61 -6.60 33.58
CA ARG A 790 -6.29 -6.89 34.98
C ARG A 790 -5.68 -8.27 35.18
N GLY A 791 -6.03 -9.24 34.34
CA GLY A 791 -5.45 -10.58 34.36
C GLY A 791 -5.93 -11.44 33.20
N SER A 792 -5.08 -12.37 32.78
CA SER A 792 -5.35 -13.36 31.75
C SER A 792 -4.87 -14.74 32.18
N ALA A 793 -5.45 -15.78 31.61
CA ALA A 793 -5.05 -17.16 31.85
C ALA A 793 -5.25 -18.01 30.60
N THR A 794 -4.47 -19.08 30.50
CA THR A 794 -4.52 -20.07 29.41
C THR A 794 -4.40 -21.48 29.99
N ASN A 795 -5.22 -22.42 29.52
CA ASN A 795 -5.13 -23.84 29.88
C ASN A 795 -5.56 -24.74 28.70
N HIS A 796 -5.48 -26.06 28.88
CA HIS A 796 -5.99 -27.03 27.91
C HIS A 796 -7.14 -27.84 28.54
N THR A 797 -8.06 -28.31 27.71
CA THR A 797 -9.16 -29.23 28.11
C THR A 797 -8.67 -30.58 28.64
N GLY A 798 -7.37 -30.88 28.49
CA GLY A 798 -6.78 -32.18 28.80
C GLY A 798 -7.45 -33.34 28.05
N HIS A 799 -7.67 -34.44 28.77
CA HIS A 799 -8.40 -35.60 28.25
C HIS A 799 -9.92 -35.35 28.29
N SER A 800 -10.52 -35.05 27.14
CA SER A 800 -11.96 -34.88 26.95
C SER A 800 -12.54 -36.03 26.10
N SER A 801 -13.87 -36.04 25.90
CA SER A 801 -14.57 -37.07 25.11
C SER A 801 -14.22 -37.07 23.61
N GLY A 802 -13.45 -36.10 23.14
CA GLY A 802 -12.96 -35.99 21.77
C GLY A 802 -12.10 -34.74 21.62
N LEU A 803 -11.14 -34.75 20.68
CA LEU A 803 -10.15 -33.68 20.53
C LEU A 803 -10.76 -32.27 20.44
N THR A 804 -11.87 -32.14 19.72
CA THR A 804 -12.58 -30.87 19.50
C THR A 804 -13.74 -30.63 20.48
N VAL A 805 -13.98 -31.55 21.42
CA VAL A 805 -15.10 -31.46 22.36
C VAL A 805 -14.67 -30.61 23.56
N PRO A 806 -15.36 -29.47 23.85
CA PRO A 806 -15.02 -28.61 24.99
C PRO A 806 -15.36 -29.28 26.33
N ASN A 807 -14.86 -28.71 27.42
CA ASN A 807 -15.04 -29.27 28.76
C ASN A 807 -15.35 -28.18 29.81
N SER A 808 -16.53 -28.24 30.40
CA SER A 808 -17.04 -27.22 31.34
C SER A 808 -16.13 -27.05 32.57
N ARG A 809 -15.63 -28.13 33.17
CA ARG A 809 -14.72 -28.05 34.34
C ARG A 809 -13.39 -27.38 34.00
N SER A 810 -12.89 -27.57 32.78
CA SER A 810 -11.64 -26.95 32.33
C SER A 810 -11.81 -25.46 32.09
N GLN A 811 -12.96 -25.05 31.54
CA GLN A 811 -13.34 -23.65 31.41
C GLN A 811 -13.58 -22.99 32.78
N GLU A 812 -14.25 -23.66 33.72
CA GLU A 812 -14.43 -23.17 35.10
C GLU A 812 -13.07 -22.90 35.75
N LYS A 813 -12.15 -23.87 35.68
CA LYS A 813 -10.77 -23.71 36.18
C LYS A 813 -10.05 -22.54 35.51
N LEU A 814 -10.23 -22.35 34.20
CA LEU A 814 -9.62 -21.25 33.46
C LEU A 814 -10.12 -19.89 33.97
N ILE A 815 -11.43 -19.74 34.10
CA ILE A 815 -12.06 -18.48 34.54
C ILE A 815 -11.64 -18.16 35.98
N ARG A 816 -11.68 -19.15 36.90
CA ARG A 816 -11.21 -18.95 38.28
C ARG A 816 -9.72 -18.60 38.34
N HIS A 817 -8.90 -19.16 37.47
CA HIS A 817 -7.48 -18.83 37.39
C HIS A 817 -7.27 -17.38 36.90
N ALA A 818 -8.03 -16.93 35.90
CA ALA A 818 -7.97 -15.56 35.42
C ALA A 818 -8.38 -14.55 36.51
N LEU A 819 -9.47 -14.82 37.25
CA LEU A 819 -9.92 -14.02 38.40
C LEU A 819 -8.87 -13.98 39.52
N ALA A 820 -8.28 -15.13 39.86
CA ALA A 820 -7.23 -15.20 40.87
C ALA A 820 -5.98 -14.40 40.46
N ARG A 821 -5.63 -14.36 39.16
CA ARG A 821 -4.50 -13.55 38.66
C ARG A 821 -4.80 -12.06 38.60
N SER A 822 -6.06 -11.66 38.44
CA SER A 822 -6.44 -10.26 38.41
C SER A 822 -6.66 -9.64 39.79
N GLY A 823 -6.79 -10.48 40.82
CA GLY A 823 -7.18 -10.05 42.17
C GLY A 823 -8.60 -9.49 42.21
N ILE A 824 -9.48 -9.98 41.32
CA ILE A 824 -10.87 -9.54 41.18
C ILE A 824 -11.77 -10.70 41.60
N GLU A 825 -12.81 -10.40 42.39
CA GLU A 825 -13.78 -11.40 42.81
C GLU A 825 -14.86 -11.62 41.73
N PRO A 826 -15.52 -12.79 41.67
CA PRO A 826 -16.59 -13.03 40.71
C PRO A 826 -17.70 -11.97 40.75
N GLU A 827 -17.94 -11.40 41.94
CA GLU A 827 -18.95 -10.38 42.17
C GLU A 827 -18.63 -9.02 41.53
N ASP A 828 -17.36 -8.76 41.17
CA ASP A 828 -16.89 -7.54 40.51
C ASP A 828 -17.10 -7.54 38.99
N ILE A 829 -17.52 -8.67 38.41
CA ILE A 829 -17.72 -8.81 36.97
C ILE A 829 -19.13 -8.34 36.59
N ASP A 830 -19.22 -7.35 35.72
CA ASP A 830 -20.48 -6.76 35.26
C ASP A 830 -20.99 -7.29 33.92
N TYR A 831 -20.12 -7.90 33.13
CA TYR A 831 -20.45 -8.35 31.78
C TYR A 831 -19.51 -9.46 31.33
N VAL A 832 -20.03 -10.41 30.58
CA VAL A 832 -19.25 -11.48 29.94
C VAL A 832 -19.39 -11.42 28.42
N GLU A 833 -18.26 -11.22 27.74
CA GLU A 833 -18.15 -11.52 26.31
C GLU A 833 -17.80 -13.02 26.17
N ALA A 834 -18.77 -13.82 25.77
CA ALA A 834 -18.60 -15.26 25.65
C ALA A 834 -17.85 -15.64 24.37
N HIS A 835 -17.31 -16.87 24.34
CA HIS A 835 -16.93 -17.49 23.08
C HIS A 835 -18.16 -17.69 22.19
N GLY A 836 -19.25 -18.25 22.74
CA GLY A 836 -20.60 -18.15 22.20
C GLY A 836 -20.70 -18.41 20.70
N THR A 837 -20.41 -19.64 20.30
CA THR A 837 -20.34 -20.03 18.89
C THR A 837 -21.68 -20.32 18.23
N GLY A 838 -22.77 -20.48 19.00
CA GLY A 838 -24.04 -20.95 18.44
C GLY A 838 -24.03 -22.45 18.17
N THR A 839 -23.22 -23.22 18.89
CA THR A 839 -23.17 -24.68 18.73
C THR A 839 -24.04 -25.39 19.78
N GLN A 840 -24.75 -26.44 19.37
CA GLN A 840 -25.65 -27.21 20.25
C GLN A 840 -24.97 -27.75 21.51
N LEU A 841 -23.68 -28.10 21.40
CA LEU A 841 -22.90 -28.66 22.49
C LEU A 841 -22.05 -27.62 23.21
N GLY A 842 -21.43 -26.68 22.48
CA GLY A 842 -20.47 -25.73 23.03
C GLY A 842 -21.15 -24.70 23.93
N ASP A 843 -22.26 -24.12 23.48
CA ASP A 843 -22.95 -23.05 24.19
C ASP A 843 -23.45 -23.52 25.59
N PRO A 844 -24.10 -24.70 25.74
CA PRO A 844 -24.45 -25.21 27.07
C PRO A 844 -23.23 -25.51 27.96
N ILE A 845 -22.12 -25.99 27.38
CA ILE A 845 -20.90 -26.28 28.15
C ILE A 845 -20.29 -25.00 28.72
N GLU A 846 -20.25 -23.95 27.91
CA GLU A 846 -19.76 -22.63 28.31
C GLU A 846 -20.65 -21.99 29.38
N LEU A 847 -21.98 -21.98 29.17
CA LEU A 847 -22.93 -21.46 30.15
C LEU A 847 -22.86 -22.19 31.48
N ASN A 848 -22.71 -23.52 31.48
CA ASN A 848 -22.54 -24.30 32.71
C ASN A 848 -21.25 -23.94 33.46
N ALA A 849 -20.14 -23.73 32.73
CA ALA A 849 -18.87 -23.34 33.33
C ALA A 849 -18.96 -21.95 33.97
N LEU A 850 -19.55 -20.99 33.26
CA LEU A 850 -19.78 -19.64 33.76
C LEU A 850 -20.73 -19.65 34.97
N SER A 851 -21.83 -20.42 34.91
CA SER A 851 -22.80 -20.52 36.01
C SER A 851 -22.15 -21.02 37.30
N ALA A 852 -21.26 -22.02 37.19
CA ALA A 852 -20.50 -22.52 38.34
C ALA A 852 -19.60 -21.45 38.99
N VAL A 853 -19.04 -20.53 38.20
CA VAL A 853 -18.21 -19.43 38.72
C VAL A 853 -19.05 -18.31 39.31
N PHE A 854 -20.13 -17.92 38.64
CA PHE A 854 -20.91 -16.71 38.93
C PHE A 854 -22.22 -16.97 39.67
N SER A 855 -22.45 -18.19 40.19
CA SER A 855 -23.69 -18.60 40.88
C SER A 855 -24.16 -17.72 42.05
N GLY A 856 -23.28 -16.89 42.63
CA GLY A 856 -23.63 -15.94 43.69
C GLY A 856 -24.26 -14.64 43.21
N LEU A 857 -24.25 -14.37 41.90
CA LEU A 857 -24.81 -13.17 41.30
C LEU A 857 -26.32 -13.31 41.07
N THR A 858 -27.01 -12.17 41.03
CA THR A 858 -28.44 -12.09 40.68
C THR A 858 -28.69 -11.67 39.24
N SER A 859 -27.77 -10.93 38.63
CA SER A 859 -27.84 -10.47 37.25
C SER A 859 -26.43 -10.29 36.70
N LEU A 860 -26.18 -10.78 35.50
CA LEU A 860 -24.92 -10.72 34.78
C LEU A 860 -25.19 -10.75 33.26
N PRO A 861 -25.14 -9.59 32.59
CA PRO A 861 -25.18 -9.51 31.13
C PRO A 861 -24.15 -10.41 30.44
N ILE A 862 -24.59 -11.21 29.47
CA ILE A 862 -23.72 -12.07 28.65
C ILE A 862 -24.09 -11.97 27.17
N ALA A 863 -23.10 -11.78 26.30
CA ALA A 863 -23.31 -11.78 24.85
C ALA A 863 -22.10 -12.28 24.06
N SER A 864 -22.26 -12.36 22.73
CA SER A 864 -21.21 -12.75 21.79
C SER A 864 -21.28 -11.87 20.54
N VAL A 865 -20.15 -11.28 20.19
CA VAL A 865 -19.91 -10.49 18.98
C VAL A 865 -20.10 -11.32 17.71
N LYS A 866 -20.00 -12.65 17.81
CA LYS A 866 -20.16 -13.56 16.67
C LYS A 866 -21.57 -13.52 16.08
N THR A 867 -22.55 -13.06 16.86
CA THR A 867 -23.92 -12.84 16.37
C THR A 867 -24.00 -11.66 15.39
N ASN A 868 -23.05 -10.72 15.43
CA ASN A 868 -22.96 -9.59 14.49
C ASN A 868 -22.05 -9.90 13.31
N ILE A 869 -20.83 -10.40 13.56
CA ILE A 869 -19.77 -10.45 12.53
C ILE A 869 -19.31 -11.88 12.22
N GLY A 870 -19.97 -12.90 12.76
CA GLY A 870 -19.55 -14.30 12.59
C GLY A 870 -18.29 -14.65 13.38
N HIS A 871 -17.75 -15.83 13.11
CA HIS A 871 -16.56 -16.34 13.80
C HIS A 871 -15.27 -16.01 13.02
N LEU A 872 -14.53 -15.00 13.50
CA LEU A 872 -13.26 -14.55 12.91
C LEU A 872 -12.06 -15.48 13.20
N GLU A 873 -12.31 -16.75 13.52
CA GLU A 873 -11.30 -17.78 13.84
C GLU A 873 -10.14 -17.26 14.70
N ALA A 874 -8.91 -17.16 14.18
CA ALA A 874 -7.73 -16.70 14.91
C ALA A 874 -7.86 -15.26 15.47
N ALA A 875 -8.66 -14.40 14.82
CA ALA A 875 -8.94 -13.02 15.24
C ALA A 875 -10.21 -12.87 16.10
N ALA A 876 -10.94 -13.95 16.40
CA ALA A 876 -12.22 -13.88 17.11
C ALA A 876 -12.08 -13.32 18.54
N GLY A 877 -10.98 -13.64 19.21
CA GLY A 877 -10.70 -13.21 20.57
C GLY A 877 -10.49 -11.70 20.69
N VAL A 878 -9.63 -11.14 19.83
CA VAL A 878 -9.37 -9.68 19.81
C VAL A 878 -10.61 -8.88 19.43
N ALA A 879 -11.47 -9.39 18.54
CA ALA A 879 -12.74 -8.72 18.21
C ALA A 879 -13.69 -8.60 19.42
N GLY A 880 -13.80 -9.68 20.22
CA GLY A 880 -14.57 -9.65 21.48
C GLY A 880 -13.97 -8.69 22.50
N LEU A 881 -12.64 -8.66 22.63
CA LEU A 881 -11.95 -7.73 23.53
C LEU A 881 -12.14 -6.26 23.08
N MET A 882 -12.06 -5.95 21.79
CA MET A 882 -12.33 -4.60 21.28
C MET A 882 -13.78 -4.17 21.53
N LYS A 883 -14.75 -5.08 21.37
CA LYS A 883 -16.14 -4.82 21.74
C LYS A 883 -16.25 -4.46 23.24
N LEU A 884 -15.58 -5.21 24.12
CA LEU A 884 -15.55 -4.90 25.56
C LEU A 884 -14.98 -3.50 25.83
N VAL A 885 -13.85 -3.14 25.22
CA VAL A 885 -13.23 -1.81 25.37
C VAL A 885 -14.21 -0.72 24.93
N LEU A 886 -14.82 -0.85 23.76
CA LEU A 886 -15.79 0.13 23.24
C LEU A 886 -17.03 0.25 24.15
N GLN A 887 -17.56 -0.87 24.64
CA GLN A 887 -18.68 -0.85 25.60
C GLN A 887 -18.32 -0.12 26.90
N LEU A 888 -17.10 -0.31 27.42
CA LEU A 888 -16.61 0.41 28.61
C LEU A 888 -16.46 1.91 28.34
N GLN A 889 -15.88 2.29 27.21
CA GLN A 889 -15.68 3.70 26.84
C GLN A 889 -17.01 4.43 26.63
N HIS A 890 -18.00 3.78 26.01
CA HIS A 890 -19.32 4.33 25.77
C HIS A 890 -20.31 4.12 26.92
N ARG A 891 -19.94 3.31 27.93
CA ARG A 891 -20.79 2.95 29.07
C ARG A 891 -22.13 2.39 28.63
N GLN A 892 -22.08 1.52 27.62
CA GLN A 892 -23.25 0.93 26.98
C GLN A 892 -22.97 -0.52 26.64
N ILE A 893 -24.00 -1.37 26.71
CA ILE A 893 -23.96 -2.78 26.33
C ILE A 893 -24.67 -2.94 24.99
N ALA A 894 -23.95 -3.44 23.98
CA ALA A 894 -24.47 -3.59 22.64
C ALA A 894 -25.49 -4.73 22.53
N PRO A 895 -26.49 -4.64 21.61
CA PRO A 895 -27.43 -5.70 21.34
C PRO A 895 -26.77 -7.04 20.94
N HIS A 896 -27.29 -8.13 21.47
CA HIS A 896 -27.06 -9.51 21.03
C HIS A 896 -28.09 -9.88 19.97
N LEU A 897 -27.65 -10.48 18.86
CA LEU A 897 -28.52 -10.85 17.74
C LEU A 897 -28.86 -12.34 17.74
N ASN A 898 -29.83 -12.73 16.91
CA ASN A 898 -30.13 -14.13 16.60
C ASN A 898 -30.54 -15.00 17.80
N LEU A 899 -31.15 -14.38 18.82
CA LEU A 899 -31.78 -15.06 19.95
C LEU A 899 -33.30 -14.80 19.94
N ASP A 900 -34.07 -15.85 19.67
CA ASP A 900 -35.54 -15.86 19.72
C ASP A 900 -36.03 -16.66 20.95
N THR A 901 -35.55 -17.90 21.09
CA THR A 901 -35.89 -18.78 22.22
C THR A 901 -34.61 -19.25 22.91
N PRO A 902 -34.38 -18.89 24.19
CA PRO A 902 -33.20 -19.36 24.92
C PRO A 902 -33.09 -20.89 24.99
N THR A 903 -31.86 -21.41 24.94
CA THR A 903 -31.63 -22.86 24.93
C THR A 903 -32.22 -23.54 26.17
N PRO A 904 -32.95 -24.66 26.03
CA PRO A 904 -33.53 -25.39 27.16
C PRO A 904 -32.48 -26.21 27.93
N ALA A 905 -31.23 -26.26 27.45
CA ALA A 905 -30.14 -26.99 28.09
C ALA A 905 -29.64 -26.32 29.39
N LEU A 906 -30.08 -25.09 29.65
CA LEU A 906 -29.80 -24.34 30.88
C LEU A 906 -31.13 -23.94 31.53
N ASN A 907 -31.22 -24.04 32.86
CA ASN A 907 -32.31 -23.43 33.60
C ASN A 907 -31.99 -21.95 33.88
N TRP A 908 -32.37 -21.07 32.96
CA TRP A 908 -32.06 -19.63 33.00
C TRP A 908 -32.50 -18.95 34.30
N GLU A 909 -33.64 -19.34 34.88
CA GLU A 909 -34.15 -18.80 36.15
C GLU A 909 -33.23 -19.08 37.36
N GLN A 910 -32.36 -20.09 37.25
CA GLN A 910 -31.38 -20.48 38.27
C GLN A 910 -29.97 -19.95 37.97
N THR A 911 -29.83 -19.06 37.00
CA THR A 911 -28.55 -18.44 36.64
C THR A 911 -28.64 -16.93 36.69
N PRO A 912 -27.53 -16.21 36.91
CA PRO A 912 -27.53 -14.76 36.84
C PRO A 912 -27.65 -14.21 35.41
N PHE A 913 -27.62 -15.06 34.37
CA PHE A 913 -27.37 -14.59 33.02
C PHE A 913 -28.56 -13.90 32.38
N GLU A 914 -28.30 -12.72 31.83
CA GLU A 914 -29.25 -11.96 31.01
C GLU A 914 -28.62 -11.67 29.63
N VAL A 915 -29.35 -11.94 28.55
CA VAL A 915 -28.84 -11.65 27.20
C VAL A 915 -29.40 -10.30 26.72
N PRO A 916 -28.56 -9.28 26.50
CA PRO A 916 -29.01 -7.93 26.17
C PRO A 916 -29.47 -7.85 24.70
N LEU A 917 -30.78 -7.91 24.45
CA LEU A 917 -31.35 -7.85 23.09
C LEU A 917 -31.48 -6.43 22.51
N LYS A 918 -31.18 -5.41 23.32
CA LYS A 918 -31.26 -4.00 22.95
C LYS A 918 -30.08 -3.26 23.53
N LEU A 919 -29.73 -2.13 22.91
CA LEU A 919 -28.70 -1.23 23.43
C LEU A 919 -29.12 -0.76 24.82
N GLY A 920 -28.30 -1.07 25.83
CA GLY A 920 -28.55 -0.71 27.22
C GLY A 920 -27.42 0.13 27.80
N SER A 921 -27.69 0.84 28.90
CA SER A 921 -26.64 1.50 29.68
C SER A 921 -25.81 0.48 30.46
N TRP A 922 -24.50 0.71 30.56
CA TRP A 922 -23.61 0.04 31.51
C TRP A 922 -23.39 1.00 32.70
N PRO A 923 -24.10 0.82 33.82
CA PRO A 923 -24.01 1.74 34.95
C PRO A 923 -22.65 1.67 35.64
N GLU A 924 -22.15 2.80 36.15
CA GLU A 924 -21.00 2.80 37.07
C GLU A 924 -21.39 2.07 38.37
N ARG A 925 -20.53 1.16 38.83
CA ARG A 925 -20.52 0.81 40.26
C ARG A 925 -20.02 2.03 41.00
N GLY A 926 -20.88 2.59 41.85
CA GLY A 926 -20.59 3.80 42.64
C GLY A 926 -19.46 3.64 43.64
#